data_AF-A0A661S0B7-F1
#
_entry.id   AF-A0A661S0B7-F1
#
_cell.length_a   1.000
_cell.length_b   1.000
_cell.length_c   1.000
_cell.angle_alpha   90.00
_cell.angle_beta   90.00
_cell.angle_gamma   90.00
#
_symmetry.space_group_name_H-M   'P 1'
#
loop_
_entity.id
_entity.type
_entity.pdbx_description
1 polymer ?
#
loop_
_entity_poly.entity_id
_entity_poly.type
_entity_poly.pdbx_seq_one_letter_code
_entity_poly.pdbx_strand_id
1 'polypeptide(L)'
;NSSDNSYHVVKNIAGQDNSAVLDGFYIKYGNADGQDFPDNTGAGMHNGKTSPTTRNCFFSMNTATEHGAGMYNGYASPFLIGCEFEGNEADSGAAMTNDHSSPELTDCLFINNHAKNGSGGGIYNKASDSKLTNCLFIGNSASYGGGGIYNYDTCTPVLYNCVFSGNTSIYGGGVHNSSGISFTALNCTFNNNTAKDQQGNDGQGSGIYSRGNSFSYIFNSILWNDVPDEIFNSSDSGCEVGNSDVQTDTGNPYPGNGNITADPQLTGDFHLMQVSPCIDKGDNTKVPGELILDFEKDPRMINQIVDMGVDEFDESQVVGVDHPDDLEQMAAFTDLKQVVGPENFNVTIHRGAIERLDLNLEKIKPSPEYSADNFAMDSLGEYPSLFGLTDPSIEFRLKKRVGDDRKVLIFDQYYKNIPIFGSWLKMNVQDKGDIFKLRSLTGNYSPDVDLDDLIPKISSMEALNQLADHLGINDIRYIQLAVPTKLWLFDDALRTDDPPCDNNQCPDIVHNTRLAWRMTYYSCQQNGALADAFIDAETGEVIYNIPRVYFDDPKIRISTAMGNTSKTCFGGYRHSINAWFDQDGECATYFDCSHPGNYCHWDVLHCAHPNLEGYEVFDYTWDIYNFYYDLFRRRSYDGGDHGKKMWMFLDVGFPSENASSNDCGAYRVHYFSTGMATLDIMGHEFAHSVHADEADFVYTVQSGAVAEHIADMFGHFLGFWTGLDPDWKHGEDGSGADSDGCGRDMEDPSRCDQPDTWNLRNFTPPPTTGAMITEEFTTTAVY
;
A
#
# COMPACT_ATOMS: atom_id res chain seq x y z
N ASN A 1 -17.47 -24.02 1.91
CA ASN A 1 -18.46 -24.85 2.64
C ASN A 1 -18.02 -26.30 2.49
N SER A 2 -17.27 -26.84 3.44
CA SER A 2 -16.72 -28.22 3.39
C SER A 2 -17.72 -29.30 3.82
N SER A 3 -18.98 -28.93 4.07
CA SER A 3 -20.03 -29.84 4.55
C SER A 3 -20.99 -30.35 3.47
N ASP A 4 -20.92 -29.79 2.26
CA ASP A 4 -21.65 -30.23 1.07
C ASP A 4 -20.62 -30.43 -0.04
N ASN A 5 -20.55 -31.63 -0.63
CA ASN A 5 -19.38 -32.03 -1.41
C ASN A 5 -19.74 -32.60 -2.79
N SER A 6 -19.26 -31.92 -3.83
CA SER A 6 -19.27 -32.42 -5.22
C SER A 6 -17.93 -33.06 -5.64
N TYR A 7 -17.00 -33.20 -4.69
CA TYR A 7 -15.59 -33.63 -4.79
C TYR A 7 -14.70 -32.74 -5.65
N HIS A 8 -15.19 -32.35 -6.83
CA HIS A 8 -14.48 -31.56 -7.83
C HIS A 8 -15.24 -30.27 -8.12
N VAL A 9 -14.55 -29.14 -8.18
CA VAL A 9 -15.14 -27.87 -8.66
C VAL A 9 -15.33 -27.94 -10.18
N VAL A 10 -14.33 -28.44 -10.90
CA VAL A 10 -14.37 -28.69 -12.35
C VAL A 10 -14.08 -30.16 -12.63
N LYS A 11 -14.94 -30.85 -13.39
CA LYS A 11 -14.74 -32.24 -13.79
C LYS A 11 -14.86 -32.38 -15.30
N ASN A 12 -13.74 -32.55 -15.96
CA ASN A 12 -13.68 -32.84 -17.39
C ASN A 12 -13.77 -34.36 -17.58
N ILE A 13 -14.89 -34.80 -18.16
CA ILE A 13 -15.17 -36.21 -18.43
C ILE A 13 -14.88 -36.55 -19.89
N ALA A 14 -14.51 -37.82 -20.14
CA ALA A 14 -14.15 -38.32 -21.46
C ALA A 14 -15.19 -37.98 -22.54
N GLY A 15 -14.72 -37.44 -23.68
CA GLY A 15 -15.54 -37.10 -24.84
C GLY A 15 -15.52 -35.64 -25.27
N GLN A 16 -14.89 -34.76 -24.48
CA GLN A 16 -14.57 -33.39 -24.90
C GLN A 16 -13.23 -33.37 -25.65
N ASP A 17 -13.17 -32.63 -26.76
CA ASP A 17 -11.92 -32.39 -27.49
C ASP A 17 -11.15 -31.21 -26.87
N ASN A 18 -9.93 -30.97 -27.36
CA ASN A 18 -9.04 -29.90 -26.90
C ASN A 18 -9.53 -28.47 -27.25
N SER A 19 -10.77 -28.30 -27.71
CA SER A 19 -11.38 -26.97 -27.87
C SER A 19 -11.94 -26.39 -26.56
N ALA A 20 -12.02 -27.18 -25.49
CA ALA A 20 -12.43 -26.71 -24.18
C ALA A 20 -11.38 -25.75 -23.61
N VAL A 21 -11.76 -24.48 -23.49
CA VAL A 21 -10.94 -23.42 -22.88
C VAL A 21 -11.58 -23.00 -21.56
N LEU A 22 -10.79 -23.04 -20.49
CA LEU A 22 -11.13 -22.45 -19.21
C LEU A 22 -10.24 -21.22 -18.98
N ASP A 23 -10.84 -20.06 -18.75
CA ASP A 23 -10.15 -18.77 -18.76
C ASP A 23 -10.69 -17.83 -17.68
N GLY A 24 -9.84 -17.35 -16.76
CA GLY A 24 -10.20 -16.32 -15.79
C GLY A 24 -10.98 -16.80 -14.56
N PHE A 25 -10.90 -18.09 -14.20
CA PHE A 25 -11.70 -18.66 -13.11
C PHE A 25 -10.93 -18.84 -11.80
N TYR A 26 -11.60 -18.53 -10.69
CA TYR A 26 -11.17 -18.91 -9.34
C TYR A 26 -11.78 -20.28 -8.97
N ILE A 27 -10.92 -21.29 -8.82
CA ILE A 27 -11.26 -22.67 -8.55
C ILE A 27 -10.78 -22.99 -7.14
N LYS A 28 -11.63 -22.71 -6.15
CA LYS A 28 -11.27 -22.76 -4.73
C LYS A 28 -12.09 -23.74 -3.93
N TYR A 29 -11.51 -24.22 -2.82
CA TYR A 29 -12.20 -24.99 -1.79
C TYR A 29 -12.85 -26.29 -2.27
N GLY A 30 -12.36 -26.87 -3.36
CA GLY A 30 -12.64 -28.24 -3.72
C GLY A 30 -12.19 -29.17 -2.59
N ASN A 31 -12.96 -30.23 -2.33
CA ASN A 31 -12.69 -31.17 -1.26
C ASN A 31 -12.85 -32.60 -1.79
N ALA A 32 -11.86 -33.16 -2.46
CA ALA A 32 -11.92 -34.54 -2.95
C ALA A 32 -11.62 -35.52 -1.79
N ASP A 33 -12.60 -35.73 -0.90
CA ASP A 33 -12.52 -36.60 0.28
C ASP A 33 -13.20 -37.98 0.11
N GLY A 34 -13.52 -38.34 -1.14
CA GLY A 34 -14.04 -39.65 -1.48
C GLY A 34 -13.09 -40.78 -1.07
N GLN A 35 -13.64 -42.00 -0.92
CA GLN A 35 -12.84 -43.20 -0.61
C GLN A 35 -12.17 -43.81 -1.83
N ASP A 36 -12.70 -43.54 -3.02
CA ASP A 36 -12.30 -44.19 -4.27
C ASP A 36 -12.09 -43.15 -5.37
N PHE A 37 -11.24 -43.49 -6.34
CA PHE A 37 -11.07 -42.76 -7.59
C PHE A 37 -12.40 -42.62 -8.37
N PRO A 38 -12.71 -41.46 -8.97
CA PRO A 38 -11.88 -40.25 -9.03
C PRO A 38 -12.06 -39.31 -7.83
N ASP A 39 -13.03 -39.58 -6.95
CA ASP A 39 -13.56 -38.64 -5.95
C ASP A 39 -12.59 -38.34 -4.79
N ASN A 40 -11.41 -38.97 -4.80
CA ASN A 40 -10.26 -38.71 -3.91
C ASN A 40 -9.12 -37.90 -4.56
N THR A 41 -9.33 -37.39 -5.79
CA THR A 41 -8.34 -36.63 -6.57
C THR A 41 -8.94 -35.40 -7.24
N GLY A 42 -8.11 -34.44 -7.68
CA GLY A 42 -8.56 -33.38 -8.59
C GLY A 42 -9.65 -32.49 -7.99
N ALA A 43 -9.45 -32.01 -6.76
CA ALA A 43 -10.49 -31.33 -6.00
C ALA A 43 -10.89 -29.99 -6.62
N GLY A 44 -9.91 -29.22 -7.12
CA GLY A 44 -10.16 -28.06 -7.96
C GLY A 44 -10.60 -28.50 -9.36
N MET A 45 -9.73 -29.22 -10.06
CA MET A 45 -10.04 -29.76 -11.38
C MET A 45 -9.62 -31.21 -11.55
N HIS A 46 -10.52 -32.03 -12.08
CA HIS A 46 -10.23 -33.40 -12.48
C HIS A 46 -10.35 -33.56 -14.01
N ASN A 47 -9.22 -33.83 -14.66
CA ASN A 47 -9.10 -34.08 -16.09
C ASN A 47 -8.96 -35.58 -16.36
N GLY A 48 -10.09 -36.23 -16.69
CA GLY A 48 -10.13 -37.65 -17.05
C GLY A 48 -10.10 -37.86 -18.56
N LYS A 49 -8.92 -38.07 -19.15
CA LYS A 49 -8.71 -38.31 -20.60
C LYS A 49 -9.07 -37.16 -21.54
N THR A 50 -9.20 -35.95 -21.02
CA THR A 50 -9.46 -34.73 -21.79
C THR A 50 -8.38 -33.71 -21.47
N SER A 51 -7.83 -33.09 -22.51
CA SER A 51 -6.74 -32.12 -22.43
C SER A 51 -7.26 -30.69 -22.68
N PRO A 52 -7.87 -30.02 -21.69
CA PRO A 52 -8.33 -28.65 -21.87
C PRO A 52 -7.15 -27.66 -21.99
N THR A 53 -7.39 -26.52 -22.62
CA THR A 53 -6.56 -25.34 -22.40
C THR A 53 -7.09 -24.61 -21.17
N THR A 54 -6.23 -24.38 -20.19
CA THR A 54 -6.58 -23.64 -18.97
C THR A 54 -5.68 -22.43 -18.90
N ARG A 55 -6.23 -21.23 -18.77
CA ARG A 55 -5.42 -20.01 -18.70
C ARG A 55 -5.97 -19.00 -17.71
N ASN A 56 -5.11 -18.19 -17.11
CA ASN A 56 -5.51 -17.14 -16.16
C ASN A 56 -6.43 -17.68 -15.05
N CYS A 57 -6.21 -18.93 -14.62
CA CYS A 57 -7.05 -19.58 -13.63
C CYS A 57 -6.29 -19.72 -12.31
N PHE A 58 -7.01 -19.59 -11.22
CA PHE A 58 -6.46 -19.60 -9.88
C PHE A 58 -7.03 -20.77 -9.07
N PHE A 59 -6.20 -21.75 -8.78
CA PHE A 59 -6.53 -22.94 -8.01
C PHE A 59 -6.04 -22.74 -6.59
N SER A 60 -6.93 -22.49 -5.63
CA SER A 60 -6.46 -22.31 -4.25
C SER A 60 -7.27 -22.98 -3.17
N MET A 61 -6.57 -23.33 -2.09
CA MET A 61 -7.18 -23.91 -0.89
C MET A 61 -8.04 -25.14 -1.22
N ASN A 62 -7.68 -25.90 -2.26
CA ASN A 62 -8.32 -27.17 -2.58
C ASN A 62 -7.65 -28.28 -1.78
N THR A 63 -8.43 -29.27 -1.35
CA THR A 63 -7.95 -30.41 -0.58
C THR A 63 -8.35 -31.71 -1.25
N ALA A 64 -7.40 -32.64 -1.42
CA ALA A 64 -7.67 -33.99 -1.90
C ALA A 64 -7.06 -35.02 -0.95
N THR A 65 -7.72 -36.16 -0.75
CA THR A 65 -7.20 -37.22 0.13
C THR A 65 -6.06 -38.00 -0.50
N GLU A 66 -5.92 -38.03 -1.84
CA GLU A 66 -4.77 -38.65 -2.53
C GLU A 66 -3.99 -37.68 -3.41
N HIS A 67 -4.51 -37.26 -4.55
CA HIS A 67 -3.68 -36.66 -5.61
C HIS A 67 -4.28 -35.41 -6.25
N GLY A 68 -3.42 -34.42 -6.54
CA GLY A 68 -3.79 -33.32 -7.44
C GLY A 68 -4.89 -32.44 -6.87
N ALA A 69 -4.72 -31.89 -5.66
CA ALA A 69 -5.82 -31.13 -5.05
C ALA A 69 -6.19 -29.90 -5.87
N GLY A 70 -5.22 -29.16 -6.43
CA GLY A 70 -5.51 -28.14 -7.44
C GLY A 70 -6.01 -28.77 -8.74
N MET A 71 -5.21 -29.64 -9.35
CA MET A 71 -5.52 -30.31 -10.61
C MET A 71 -5.01 -31.75 -10.67
N TYR A 72 -5.85 -32.68 -11.10
CA TYR A 72 -5.46 -34.04 -11.44
C TYR A 72 -5.61 -34.29 -12.94
N ASN A 73 -4.54 -34.74 -13.59
CA ASN A 73 -4.46 -35.08 -15.00
C ASN A 73 -4.20 -36.57 -15.17
N GLY A 74 -5.24 -37.32 -15.53
CA GLY A 74 -5.14 -38.76 -15.79
C GLY A 74 -5.31 -39.07 -17.27
N TYR A 75 -4.22 -39.48 -17.93
CA TYR A 75 -4.16 -39.66 -19.38
C TYR A 75 -4.62 -38.41 -20.15
N ALA A 76 -4.29 -37.23 -19.64
CA ALA A 76 -4.74 -35.91 -20.10
C ALA A 76 -3.56 -34.94 -20.10
N SER A 77 -3.26 -34.33 -21.23
CA SER A 77 -2.14 -33.39 -21.40
C SER A 77 -2.65 -31.96 -21.59
N PRO A 78 -3.18 -31.29 -20.55
CA PRO A 78 -3.66 -29.92 -20.68
C PRO A 78 -2.54 -28.94 -21.03
N PHE A 79 -2.92 -27.82 -21.64
CA PHE A 79 -2.03 -26.68 -21.86
C PHE A 79 -2.40 -25.55 -20.90
N LEU A 80 -1.45 -25.10 -20.08
CA LEU A 80 -1.66 -24.12 -19.03
C LEU A 80 -0.88 -22.84 -19.31
N ILE A 81 -1.52 -21.69 -19.15
CA ILE A 81 -0.90 -20.37 -19.33
C ILE A 81 -1.32 -19.42 -18.21
N GLY A 82 -0.41 -18.75 -17.52
CA GLY A 82 -0.81 -17.73 -16.53
C GLY A 82 -1.66 -18.29 -15.39
N CYS A 83 -1.47 -19.57 -15.04
CA CYS A 83 -2.29 -20.22 -14.01
C CYS A 83 -1.54 -20.25 -12.68
N GLU A 84 -2.27 -20.07 -11.60
CA GLU A 84 -1.71 -20.08 -10.26
C GLU A 84 -2.33 -21.18 -9.41
N PHE A 85 -1.48 -21.84 -8.63
CA PHE A 85 -1.84 -22.88 -7.68
C PHE A 85 -1.32 -22.47 -6.30
N GLU A 86 -2.21 -22.10 -5.39
CA GLU A 86 -1.84 -21.57 -4.08
C GLU A 86 -2.48 -22.35 -2.93
N GLY A 87 -1.67 -22.78 -1.94
CA GLY A 87 -2.19 -23.34 -0.70
C GLY A 87 -3.05 -24.60 -0.87
N ASN A 88 -2.84 -25.36 -1.96
CA ASN A 88 -3.53 -26.62 -2.18
C ASN A 88 -2.86 -27.74 -1.40
N GLU A 89 -3.64 -28.72 -0.99
CA GLU A 89 -3.19 -29.75 -0.07
C GLU A 89 -3.66 -31.14 -0.50
N ALA A 90 -2.71 -32.06 -0.71
CA ALA A 90 -3.00 -33.45 -1.04
C ALA A 90 -2.04 -34.41 -0.35
N ASP A 91 -2.21 -35.72 -0.55
CA ASP A 91 -1.18 -36.68 -0.16
C ASP A 91 0.06 -36.56 -1.06
N SER A 92 -0.13 -36.42 -2.37
CA SER A 92 0.93 -36.13 -3.34
C SER A 92 0.45 -35.23 -4.48
N GLY A 93 1.35 -34.47 -5.09
CA GLY A 93 1.04 -33.55 -6.19
C GLY A 93 0.01 -32.52 -5.76
N ALA A 94 0.27 -31.80 -4.67
CA ALA A 94 -0.76 -31.03 -3.98
C ALA A 94 -1.37 -29.95 -4.87
N ALA A 95 -0.55 -29.20 -5.62
CA ALA A 95 -1.08 -28.37 -6.69
C ALA A 95 -1.51 -29.20 -7.90
N MET A 96 -0.63 -30.03 -8.45
CA MET A 96 -0.92 -30.79 -9.66
C MET A 96 -0.36 -32.21 -9.65
N THR A 97 -1.16 -33.17 -10.13
CA THR A 97 -0.70 -34.52 -10.44
C THR A 97 -0.89 -34.83 -11.91
N ASN A 98 0.16 -35.36 -12.55
CA ASN A 98 0.16 -35.85 -13.92
C ASN A 98 0.44 -37.36 -13.90
N ASP A 99 -0.55 -38.16 -14.29
CA ASP A 99 -0.43 -39.61 -14.42
C ASP A 99 -0.60 -39.99 -15.89
N HIS A 100 0.47 -40.51 -16.50
CA HIS A 100 0.55 -40.83 -17.93
C HIS A 100 0.13 -39.66 -18.83
N SER A 101 0.62 -38.46 -18.51
CA SER A 101 0.15 -37.18 -19.04
C SER A 101 1.34 -36.25 -19.31
N SER A 102 1.33 -35.52 -20.42
CA SER A 102 2.47 -34.64 -20.80
C SER A 102 1.97 -33.21 -20.94
N PRO A 103 1.60 -32.53 -19.85
CA PRO A 103 1.12 -31.16 -19.92
C PRO A 103 2.25 -30.19 -20.28
N GLU A 104 1.86 -29.07 -20.89
CA GLU A 104 2.74 -27.94 -21.15
C GLU A 104 2.24 -26.72 -20.37
N LEU A 105 3.13 -26.11 -19.59
CA LEU A 105 2.83 -24.99 -18.69
C LEU A 105 3.71 -23.81 -19.09
N THR A 106 3.12 -22.61 -19.13
CA THR A 106 3.82 -21.36 -19.40
C THR A 106 3.34 -20.29 -18.44
N ASP A 107 4.25 -19.50 -17.86
CA ASP A 107 3.92 -18.40 -16.95
C ASP A 107 3.03 -18.86 -15.79
N CYS A 108 3.30 -20.04 -15.21
CA CYS A 108 2.48 -20.62 -14.15
C CYS A 108 3.16 -20.53 -12.78
N LEU A 109 2.36 -20.35 -11.75
CA LEU A 109 2.82 -20.11 -10.38
C LEU A 109 2.31 -21.21 -9.44
N PHE A 110 3.20 -21.71 -8.59
CA PHE A 110 2.93 -22.74 -7.59
C PHE A 110 3.43 -22.23 -6.26
N ILE A 111 2.52 -21.80 -5.38
CA ILE A 111 2.85 -21.17 -4.10
C ILE A 111 2.31 -21.99 -2.93
N ASN A 112 3.16 -22.28 -1.94
CA ASN A 112 2.76 -22.81 -0.64
C ASN A 112 1.86 -24.05 -0.70
N ASN A 113 2.00 -24.89 -1.72
CA ASN A 113 1.24 -26.14 -1.82
C ASN A 113 1.89 -27.23 -0.98
N HIS A 114 1.07 -28.05 -0.33
CA HIS A 114 1.53 -28.97 0.71
C HIS A 114 1.12 -30.42 0.45
N ALA A 115 2.11 -31.27 0.13
CA ALA A 115 1.94 -32.72 0.06
C ALA A 115 2.18 -33.36 1.44
N LYS A 116 1.09 -33.71 2.12
CA LYS A 116 1.06 -34.07 3.56
C LYS A 116 1.84 -35.31 3.95
N ASN A 117 1.65 -36.42 3.22
CA ASN A 117 2.32 -37.68 3.53
C ASN A 117 3.11 -38.28 2.34
N GLY A 118 3.19 -37.56 1.22
CA GLY A 118 3.85 -38.02 0.00
C GLY A 118 4.79 -37.00 -0.62
N SER A 119 4.72 -36.89 -1.95
CA SER A 119 5.71 -36.19 -2.79
C SER A 119 5.08 -35.17 -3.72
N GLY A 120 5.87 -34.22 -4.22
CA GLY A 120 5.41 -33.23 -5.18
C GLY A 120 4.49 -32.21 -4.53
N GLY A 121 5.03 -31.29 -3.73
CA GLY A 121 4.22 -30.20 -3.15
C GLY A 121 3.58 -29.37 -4.26
N GLY A 122 4.38 -28.94 -5.23
CA GLY A 122 3.90 -28.38 -6.50
C GLY A 122 3.35 -29.47 -7.42
N ILE A 123 4.23 -30.17 -8.14
CA ILE A 123 3.84 -31.15 -9.17
C ILE A 123 4.33 -32.56 -8.83
N TYR A 124 3.45 -33.54 -9.02
CA TYR A 124 3.81 -34.95 -9.07
C TYR A 124 3.63 -35.50 -10.49
N ASN A 125 4.73 -35.86 -11.14
CA ASN A 125 4.74 -36.47 -12.46
C ASN A 125 5.00 -37.97 -12.35
N LYS A 126 4.09 -38.77 -12.90
CA LYS A 126 4.22 -40.23 -13.00
C LYS A 126 4.13 -40.67 -14.45
N ALA A 127 5.22 -41.23 -14.98
CA ALA A 127 5.33 -41.62 -16.38
C ALA A 127 4.84 -40.49 -17.33
N SER A 128 5.29 -39.26 -17.05
CA SER A 128 4.71 -38.02 -17.56
C SER A 128 5.81 -37.04 -17.97
N ASP A 129 5.80 -36.59 -19.23
CA ASP A 129 6.84 -35.73 -19.82
C ASP A 129 6.39 -34.26 -19.78
N SER A 130 6.28 -33.68 -18.58
CA SER A 130 5.86 -32.30 -18.42
C SER A 130 6.90 -31.31 -18.98
N LYS A 131 6.43 -30.29 -19.69
CA LYS A 131 7.25 -29.17 -20.18
C LYS A 131 6.82 -27.87 -19.50
N LEU A 132 7.75 -27.20 -18.84
CA LEU A 132 7.50 -25.95 -18.13
C LEU A 132 8.40 -24.85 -18.67
N THR A 133 7.82 -23.69 -18.93
CA THR A 133 8.52 -22.47 -19.34
C THR A 133 8.08 -21.33 -18.43
N ASN A 134 9.01 -20.53 -17.90
CA ASN A 134 8.68 -19.35 -17.08
C ASN A 134 7.77 -19.69 -15.90
N CYS A 135 8.02 -20.81 -15.22
CA CYS A 135 7.19 -21.24 -14.09
C CYS A 135 7.90 -21.04 -12.76
N LEU A 136 7.16 -20.62 -11.74
CA LEU A 136 7.67 -20.32 -10.40
C LEU A 136 7.12 -21.33 -9.39
N PHE A 137 8.00 -21.89 -8.57
CA PHE A 137 7.69 -22.79 -7.46
C PHE A 137 8.23 -22.18 -6.17
N ILE A 138 7.34 -21.61 -5.36
CA ILE A 138 7.72 -20.86 -4.16
C ILE A 138 7.09 -21.48 -2.91
N GLY A 139 7.90 -21.81 -1.91
CA GLY A 139 7.43 -22.27 -0.60
C GLY A 139 6.63 -23.58 -0.60
N ASN A 140 6.67 -24.36 -1.69
CA ASN A 140 5.95 -25.63 -1.75
C ASN A 140 6.65 -26.67 -0.87
N SER A 141 5.87 -27.55 -0.26
CA SER A 141 6.40 -28.53 0.68
C SER A 141 5.85 -29.93 0.48
N ALA A 142 6.70 -30.93 0.72
CA ALA A 142 6.32 -32.34 0.66
C ALA A 142 6.99 -33.12 1.78
N SER A 143 6.27 -34.04 2.41
CA SER A 143 6.82 -34.83 3.53
C SER A 143 7.83 -35.89 3.12
N TYR A 144 7.96 -36.23 1.83
CA TYR A 144 8.93 -37.21 1.34
C TYR A 144 9.90 -36.62 0.32
N GLY A 145 9.46 -36.24 -0.88
CA GLY A 145 10.38 -35.74 -1.89
C GLY A 145 9.75 -34.83 -2.94
N GLY A 146 10.56 -33.93 -3.50
CA GLY A 146 10.10 -32.94 -4.46
C GLY A 146 9.16 -31.94 -3.81
N GLY A 147 9.68 -30.99 -3.04
CA GLY A 147 8.86 -29.89 -2.51
C GLY A 147 8.22 -29.10 -3.67
N GLY A 148 9.03 -28.74 -4.66
CA GLY A 148 8.56 -28.23 -5.95
C GLY A 148 8.00 -29.33 -6.85
N ILE A 149 8.86 -30.20 -7.41
CA ILE A 149 8.48 -31.26 -8.36
C ILE A 149 9.02 -32.62 -7.95
N TYR A 150 8.18 -33.64 -8.01
CA TYR A 150 8.59 -35.05 -7.94
C TYR A 150 8.31 -35.76 -9.26
N ASN A 151 9.36 -36.31 -9.88
CA ASN A 151 9.30 -37.10 -11.10
C ASN A 151 9.54 -38.57 -10.80
N TYR A 152 8.61 -39.41 -11.20
CA TYR A 152 8.63 -40.84 -10.91
C TYR A 152 8.23 -41.70 -12.09
N ASP A 153 8.96 -42.80 -12.27
CA ASP A 153 8.75 -43.78 -13.34
C ASP A 153 9.03 -43.20 -14.73
N THR A 154 10.13 -43.65 -15.34
CA THR A 154 10.63 -43.32 -16.69
C THR A 154 9.90 -42.18 -17.42
N CYS A 155 10.39 -40.95 -17.26
CA CYS A 155 9.93 -39.78 -18.00
C CYS A 155 11.07 -38.79 -18.30
N THR A 156 10.80 -37.83 -19.18
CA THR A 156 11.73 -36.79 -19.65
C THR A 156 11.17 -35.38 -19.40
N PRO A 157 11.02 -34.94 -18.14
CA PRO A 157 10.54 -33.60 -17.83
C PRO A 157 11.59 -32.54 -18.19
N VAL A 158 11.12 -31.41 -18.73
CA VAL A 158 11.96 -30.32 -19.24
C VAL A 158 11.50 -28.98 -18.67
N LEU A 159 12.45 -28.24 -18.10
CA LEU A 159 12.25 -26.92 -17.53
C LEU A 159 13.10 -25.89 -18.29
N TYR A 160 12.45 -24.80 -18.71
CA TYR A 160 13.10 -23.64 -19.26
C TYR A 160 12.75 -22.43 -18.42
N ASN A 161 13.76 -21.67 -18.00
CA ASN A 161 13.54 -20.39 -17.36
C ASN A 161 12.60 -20.46 -16.14
N CYS A 162 12.78 -21.47 -15.29
CA CYS A 162 11.92 -21.72 -14.14
C CYS A 162 12.66 -21.40 -12.83
N VAL A 163 11.90 -20.95 -11.82
CA VAL A 163 12.41 -20.68 -10.48
C VAL A 163 11.87 -21.69 -9.47
N PHE A 164 12.76 -22.17 -8.61
CA PHE A 164 12.44 -22.97 -7.43
C PHE A 164 13.02 -22.29 -6.21
N SER A 165 12.17 -21.68 -5.38
CA SER A 165 12.61 -21.01 -4.17
C SER A 165 11.88 -21.41 -2.91
N GLY A 166 12.63 -21.60 -1.81
CA GLY A 166 12.05 -21.88 -0.50
C GLY A 166 11.29 -23.22 -0.41
N ASN A 167 11.42 -24.11 -1.41
CA ASN A 167 10.66 -25.36 -1.40
C ASN A 167 11.31 -26.37 -0.45
N THR A 168 10.48 -27.12 0.28
CA THR A 168 10.95 -28.00 1.36
C THR A 168 10.51 -29.45 1.18
N SER A 169 11.43 -30.41 1.29
CA SER A 169 11.07 -31.83 1.43
C SER A 169 12.12 -32.63 2.20
N ILE A 170 12.10 -33.98 2.20
CA ILE A 170 13.22 -34.78 2.74
C ILE A 170 14.28 -35.05 1.66
N TYR A 171 13.86 -35.11 0.40
CA TYR A 171 14.73 -35.42 -0.74
C TYR A 171 14.32 -34.55 -1.92
N GLY A 172 15.17 -33.63 -2.38
CA GLY A 172 14.79 -32.69 -3.45
C GLY A 172 13.81 -31.64 -2.94
N GLY A 173 14.29 -30.61 -2.26
CA GLY A 173 13.47 -29.45 -1.89
C GLY A 173 12.83 -28.84 -3.14
N GLY A 174 13.64 -28.50 -4.14
CA GLY A 174 13.20 -28.12 -5.49
C GLY A 174 12.67 -29.32 -6.27
N VAL A 175 13.56 -30.22 -6.71
CA VAL A 175 13.21 -31.33 -7.61
C VAL A 175 13.75 -32.67 -7.11
N HIS A 176 12.92 -33.72 -7.21
CA HIS A 176 13.32 -35.10 -6.98
C HIS A 176 13.00 -35.98 -8.18
N ASN A 177 14.03 -36.60 -8.75
CA ASN A 177 13.96 -37.54 -9.85
C ASN A 177 14.18 -38.98 -9.37
N SER A 178 13.22 -39.88 -9.64
CA SER A 178 13.29 -41.27 -9.20
C SER A 178 12.87 -42.26 -10.29
N SER A 179 13.67 -43.32 -10.47
CA SER A 179 13.34 -44.48 -11.30
C SER A 179 13.39 -44.23 -12.81
N GLY A 180 14.60 -43.98 -13.33
CA GLY A 180 14.87 -43.91 -14.78
C GLY A 180 14.51 -42.57 -15.43
N ILE A 181 14.61 -41.46 -14.69
CA ILE A 181 14.24 -40.14 -15.19
C ILE A 181 15.39 -39.52 -16.00
N SER A 182 15.06 -38.83 -17.10
CA SER A 182 16.00 -38.00 -17.85
C SER A 182 15.55 -36.53 -17.79
N PHE A 183 15.95 -35.83 -16.73
CA PHE A 183 15.51 -34.47 -16.40
C PHE A 183 16.37 -33.41 -17.08
N THR A 184 15.77 -32.33 -17.60
CA THR A 184 16.50 -31.19 -18.18
C THR A 184 16.06 -29.88 -17.55
N ALA A 185 17.02 -29.06 -17.12
CA ALA A 185 16.81 -27.69 -16.64
C ALA A 185 17.78 -26.74 -17.39
N LEU A 186 17.23 -25.76 -18.10
CA LEU A 186 17.99 -24.76 -18.84
C LEU A 186 17.57 -23.38 -18.36
N ASN A 187 18.54 -22.51 -18.07
CA ASN A 187 18.28 -21.14 -17.64
C ASN A 187 17.41 -21.06 -16.38
N CYS A 188 17.53 -22.01 -15.46
CA CYS A 188 16.70 -22.08 -14.26
C CYS A 188 17.45 -21.55 -13.02
N THR A 189 16.71 -21.11 -12.01
CA THR A 189 17.26 -20.71 -10.70
C THR A 189 16.64 -21.58 -9.61
N PHE A 190 17.47 -22.32 -8.88
CA PHE A 190 17.14 -23.04 -7.66
C PHE A 190 17.80 -22.30 -6.51
N ASN A 191 17.01 -21.83 -5.55
CA ASN A 191 17.52 -20.96 -4.50
C ASN A 191 16.81 -21.20 -3.16
N ASN A 192 17.56 -21.29 -2.06
CA ASN A 192 17.00 -21.41 -0.71
C ASN A 192 16.04 -22.61 -0.50
N ASN A 193 16.14 -23.66 -1.32
CA ASN A 193 15.37 -24.89 -1.12
C ASN A 193 15.97 -25.69 0.03
N THR A 194 15.14 -26.44 0.75
CA THR A 194 15.56 -27.16 1.94
C THR A 194 15.18 -28.65 1.85
N ALA A 195 16.11 -29.52 2.21
CA ALA A 195 15.86 -30.94 2.41
C ALA A 195 16.06 -31.27 3.89
N LYS A 196 14.97 -31.51 4.63
CA LYS A 196 14.96 -31.88 6.05
C LYS A 196 13.85 -32.87 6.36
N ASP A 197 14.13 -33.82 7.25
CA ASP A 197 13.12 -34.71 7.80
C ASP A 197 12.22 -34.03 8.85
N GLN A 198 11.14 -34.70 9.24
CA GLN A 198 10.19 -34.21 10.26
C GLN A 198 10.81 -34.02 11.66
N GLN A 199 12.03 -34.51 11.89
CA GLN A 199 12.78 -34.33 13.13
C GLN A 199 13.81 -33.20 13.01
N GLY A 200 13.89 -32.54 11.86
CA GLY A 200 14.83 -31.46 11.56
C GLY A 200 16.23 -31.93 11.18
N ASN A 201 16.44 -33.22 10.91
CA ASN A 201 17.72 -33.70 10.39
C ASN A 201 17.83 -33.42 8.89
N ASP A 202 19.05 -33.18 8.43
CA ASP A 202 19.30 -32.89 7.02
C ASP A 202 18.94 -34.09 6.13
N GLY A 203 18.20 -33.77 5.07
CA GLY A 203 17.86 -34.64 3.95
C GLY A 203 18.99 -34.66 2.93
N GLN A 204 18.67 -34.75 1.63
CA GLN A 204 19.67 -34.77 0.56
C GLN A 204 19.20 -34.04 -0.70
N GLY A 205 20.13 -33.35 -1.37
CA GLY A 205 19.94 -32.75 -2.70
C GLY A 205 18.79 -31.76 -2.74
N SER A 206 18.88 -30.69 -1.98
CA SER A 206 17.83 -29.70 -1.78
C SER A 206 17.43 -28.97 -3.04
N GLY A 207 18.38 -28.61 -3.90
CA GLY A 207 18.02 -28.12 -5.23
C GLY A 207 17.46 -29.26 -6.06
N ILE A 208 18.32 -30.24 -6.36
CA ILE A 208 17.99 -31.41 -7.17
C ILE A 208 18.51 -32.70 -6.53
N TYR A 209 17.61 -33.66 -6.34
CA TYR A 209 17.92 -35.02 -5.90
C TYR A 209 17.59 -36.04 -7.00
N SER A 210 18.54 -36.90 -7.37
CA SER A 210 18.36 -37.91 -8.41
C SER A 210 18.73 -39.32 -7.92
N ARG A 211 17.82 -40.29 -8.15
CA ARG A 211 18.03 -41.70 -7.82
C ARG A 211 17.46 -42.70 -8.82
N GLY A 212 17.91 -43.96 -8.71
CA GLY A 212 17.30 -45.10 -9.42
C GLY A 212 17.56 -45.06 -10.91
N ASN A 213 18.84 -45.00 -11.30
CA ASN A 213 19.29 -44.84 -12.69
C ASN A 213 18.73 -43.58 -13.39
N SER A 214 18.62 -42.46 -12.68
CA SER A 214 18.19 -41.18 -13.25
C SER A 214 19.39 -40.33 -13.69
N PHE A 215 19.18 -39.50 -14.71
CA PHE A 215 20.20 -38.58 -15.24
C PHE A 215 19.64 -37.18 -15.43
N SER A 216 20.37 -36.16 -14.99
CA SER A 216 19.97 -34.74 -15.11
C SER A 216 20.90 -33.95 -16.02
N TYR A 217 20.35 -33.08 -16.87
CA TYR A 217 21.08 -32.14 -17.72
C TYR A 217 20.78 -30.71 -17.27
N ILE A 218 21.80 -29.98 -16.80
CA ILE A 218 21.64 -28.66 -16.18
C ILE A 218 22.57 -27.68 -16.89
N PHE A 219 22.02 -26.66 -17.52
CA PHE A 219 22.83 -25.65 -18.23
C PHE A 219 22.33 -24.23 -17.99
N ASN A 220 23.26 -23.27 -18.04
CA ASN A 220 22.96 -21.84 -17.87
C ASN A 220 22.14 -21.55 -16.60
N SER A 221 22.28 -22.34 -15.55
CA SER A 221 21.39 -22.29 -14.39
C SER A 221 22.13 -21.84 -13.13
N ILE A 222 21.39 -21.35 -12.15
CA ILE A 222 21.91 -21.02 -10.82
C ILE A 222 21.32 -22.01 -9.81
N LEU A 223 22.17 -22.61 -8.97
CA LEU A 223 21.78 -23.42 -7.81
C LEU A 223 22.54 -22.88 -6.60
N TRP A 224 21.83 -22.22 -5.69
CA TRP A 224 22.44 -21.44 -4.63
C TRP A 224 21.67 -21.43 -3.32
N ASN A 225 22.36 -21.66 -2.21
CA ASN A 225 21.81 -21.72 -0.86
C ASN A 225 20.75 -22.83 -0.67
N ASP A 226 20.79 -23.90 -1.47
CA ASP A 226 19.94 -25.05 -1.23
C ASP A 226 20.59 -25.97 -0.18
N VAL A 227 19.95 -26.15 0.97
CA VAL A 227 20.55 -26.82 2.15
C VAL A 227 19.94 -28.20 2.40
N PRO A 228 20.72 -29.30 2.42
CA PRO A 228 22.17 -29.32 2.59
C PRO A 228 23.02 -29.28 1.32
N ASP A 229 22.50 -29.69 0.17
CA ASP A 229 23.27 -29.76 -1.07
C ASP A 229 22.47 -29.20 -2.25
N GLU A 230 23.12 -28.49 -3.17
CA GLU A 230 22.53 -28.04 -4.43
C GLU A 230 22.09 -29.22 -5.33
N ILE A 231 22.97 -30.22 -5.46
CA ILE A 231 22.75 -31.40 -6.32
C ILE A 231 23.22 -32.66 -5.60
N PHE A 232 22.35 -33.65 -5.47
CA PHE A 232 22.68 -34.99 -4.99
C PHE A 232 22.29 -36.07 -6.00
N ASN A 233 23.21 -36.99 -6.26
CA ASN A 233 22.97 -38.19 -7.07
C ASN A 233 23.28 -39.45 -6.26
N SER A 234 22.36 -40.43 -6.26
CA SER A 234 22.68 -41.76 -5.74
C SER A 234 23.74 -42.45 -6.61
N SER A 235 24.35 -43.52 -6.10
CA SER A 235 25.48 -44.20 -6.75
C SER A 235 25.23 -44.74 -8.17
N ASP A 236 23.97 -44.92 -8.53
CA ASP A 236 23.51 -45.41 -9.84
C ASP A 236 22.96 -44.29 -10.74
N SER A 237 22.99 -43.03 -10.28
CA SER A 237 22.46 -41.85 -10.99
C SER A 237 23.56 -40.82 -11.24
N GLY A 238 23.28 -39.82 -12.06
CA GLY A 238 24.27 -38.79 -12.38
C GLY A 238 23.69 -37.54 -13.01
N CYS A 239 24.57 -36.59 -13.31
CA CYS A 239 24.19 -35.37 -14.01
C CYS A 239 25.31 -34.86 -14.90
N GLU A 240 24.94 -34.07 -15.91
CA GLU A 240 25.82 -33.23 -16.70
C GLU A 240 25.45 -31.78 -16.40
N VAL A 241 26.43 -31.00 -15.91
CA VAL A 241 26.26 -29.59 -15.56
C VAL A 241 27.24 -28.76 -16.39
N GLY A 242 26.77 -27.69 -17.03
CA GLY A 242 27.64 -26.80 -17.80
C GLY A 242 27.19 -25.34 -17.76
N ASN A 243 28.14 -24.40 -17.82
CA ASN A 243 27.88 -22.97 -17.80
C ASN A 243 26.85 -22.56 -16.72
N SER A 244 26.96 -23.16 -15.54
CA SER A 244 26.02 -22.93 -14.42
C SER A 244 26.77 -22.49 -13.16
N ASP A 245 26.12 -21.69 -12.33
CA ASP A 245 26.63 -21.35 -11.01
C ASP A 245 26.05 -22.32 -9.98
N VAL A 246 26.91 -23.08 -9.33
CA VAL A 246 26.49 -24.10 -8.37
C VAL A 246 27.31 -23.93 -7.12
N GLN A 247 26.64 -23.60 -6.00
CA GLN A 247 27.31 -23.49 -4.71
C GLN A 247 27.96 -24.84 -4.35
N THR A 248 29.23 -24.80 -3.95
CA THR A 248 29.88 -25.98 -3.37
C THR A 248 30.65 -25.63 -2.11
N ASP A 249 30.58 -26.51 -1.11
CA ASP A 249 31.34 -26.39 0.14
C ASP A 249 32.87 -26.43 -0.06
N THR A 250 33.32 -26.92 -1.21
CA THR A 250 34.76 -27.05 -1.50
C THR A 250 35.37 -25.77 -2.06
N GLY A 251 34.54 -24.81 -2.48
CA GLY A 251 34.95 -23.62 -3.24
C GLY A 251 35.48 -23.93 -4.65
N ASN A 252 35.44 -25.18 -5.10
CA ASN A 252 35.71 -25.54 -6.49
C ASN A 252 34.41 -25.60 -7.29
N PRO A 253 34.35 -25.12 -8.54
CA PRO A 253 33.15 -25.25 -9.34
C PRO A 253 32.70 -26.70 -9.50
N TYR A 254 31.39 -26.91 -9.60
CA TYR A 254 30.83 -28.25 -9.85
C TYR A 254 31.42 -28.85 -11.14
N PRO A 255 31.76 -30.14 -11.20
CA PRO A 255 32.38 -30.74 -12.38
C PRO A 255 31.59 -30.49 -13.67
N GLY A 256 32.25 -29.88 -14.66
CA GLY A 256 31.64 -29.48 -15.93
C GLY A 256 32.39 -28.32 -16.58
N ASN A 257 32.10 -28.05 -17.84
CA ASN A 257 32.72 -26.91 -18.54
C ASN A 257 31.95 -25.62 -18.25
N GLY A 258 32.66 -24.52 -18.01
CA GLY A 258 32.04 -23.20 -17.80
C GLY A 258 31.34 -22.99 -16.46
N ASN A 259 31.30 -23.99 -15.57
CA ASN A 259 30.68 -23.82 -14.26
C ASN A 259 31.49 -22.89 -13.34
N ILE A 260 30.79 -22.18 -12.48
CA ILE A 260 31.34 -21.34 -11.43
C ILE A 260 30.73 -21.72 -10.06
N THR A 261 31.27 -21.14 -8.98
CA THR A 261 30.79 -21.30 -7.59
C THR A 261 31.04 -20.00 -6.84
N ALA A 262 30.56 -18.90 -7.40
CA ALA A 262 30.68 -17.57 -6.80
C ALA A 262 29.30 -17.13 -6.34
N ASP A 263 29.22 -16.24 -5.35
CA ASP A 263 27.93 -15.70 -4.95
C ASP A 263 27.26 -15.05 -6.18
N PRO A 264 26.08 -15.53 -6.62
CA PRO A 264 25.45 -15.06 -7.85
C PRO A 264 24.94 -13.62 -7.73
N GLN A 265 24.94 -13.04 -6.52
CA GLN A 265 24.45 -11.69 -6.25
C GLN A 265 23.02 -11.52 -6.76
N LEU A 266 22.14 -12.43 -6.34
CA LEU A 266 20.71 -12.35 -6.64
C LEU A 266 20.03 -11.37 -5.67
N THR A 267 19.09 -10.59 -6.20
CA THR A 267 18.10 -9.85 -5.41
C THR A 267 17.06 -10.82 -4.82
N GLY A 268 16.17 -10.32 -3.95
CA GLY A 268 15.12 -11.14 -3.31
C GLY A 268 14.12 -11.77 -4.29
N ASP A 269 14.01 -11.22 -5.49
CA ASP A 269 13.12 -11.64 -6.57
C ASP A 269 13.85 -12.27 -7.77
N PHE A 270 15.10 -12.72 -7.57
CA PHE A 270 15.89 -13.50 -8.52
C PHE A 270 16.53 -12.74 -9.69
N HIS A 271 16.51 -11.41 -9.71
CA HIS A 271 17.35 -10.62 -10.64
C HIS A 271 18.83 -10.70 -10.26
N LEU A 272 19.70 -10.59 -11.26
CA LEU A 272 21.12 -10.42 -11.10
C LEU A 272 21.45 -8.96 -10.75
N MET A 273 22.24 -8.76 -9.69
CA MET A 273 22.81 -7.44 -9.43
C MET A 273 23.90 -7.11 -10.46
N GLN A 274 24.16 -5.81 -10.69
CA GLN A 274 25.16 -5.32 -11.66
C GLN A 274 26.57 -5.93 -11.52
N VAL A 275 26.95 -6.40 -10.33
CA VAL A 275 28.25 -7.00 -10.04
C VAL A 275 28.24 -8.53 -10.08
N SER A 276 27.14 -9.14 -10.52
CA SER A 276 26.96 -10.58 -10.51
C SER A 276 28.02 -11.29 -11.38
N PRO A 277 28.59 -12.40 -10.88
CA PRO A 277 29.49 -13.23 -11.68
C PRO A 277 28.78 -14.02 -12.78
N CYS A 278 27.44 -14.10 -12.75
CA CYS A 278 26.62 -14.86 -13.68
C CYS A 278 26.41 -14.16 -15.03
N ILE A 279 26.65 -12.84 -15.08
CA ILE A 279 26.46 -12.01 -16.27
C ILE A 279 27.45 -12.39 -17.39
N ASP A 280 26.91 -12.61 -18.58
CA ASP A 280 27.55 -13.03 -19.82
C ASP A 280 28.40 -14.30 -19.65
N LYS A 281 27.93 -15.30 -18.88
CA LYS A 281 28.66 -16.57 -18.65
C LYS A 281 27.98 -17.83 -19.19
N GLY A 282 26.76 -17.72 -19.67
CA GLY A 282 26.03 -18.86 -20.24
C GLY A 282 26.58 -19.33 -21.60
N ASP A 283 26.03 -20.45 -22.06
CA ASP A 283 26.26 -21.03 -23.39
C ASP A 283 25.00 -20.85 -24.25
N ASN A 284 25.08 -19.96 -25.23
CA ASN A 284 23.99 -19.68 -26.17
C ASN A 284 23.52 -20.93 -26.95
N THR A 285 24.38 -21.94 -27.13
CA THR A 285 24.00 -23.16 -27.84
C THR A 285 23.04 -24.04 -27.03
N LYS A 286 22.90 -23.76 -25.73
CA LYS A 286 21.98 -24.43 -24.82
C LYS A 286 20.67 -23.67 -24.64
N VAL A 287 20.55 -22.44 -25.12
CA VAL A 287 19.29 -21.68 -25.09
C VAL A 287 18.33 -22.28 -26.13
N PRO A 288 17.14 -22.77 -25.73
CA PRO A 288 16.14 -23.24 -26.67
C PRO A 288 15.73 -22.12 -27.62
N GLY A 289 15.55 -22.42 -28.92
CA GLY A 289 15.20 -21.39 -29.91
C GLY A 289 13.82 -20.73 -29.68
N GLU A 290 12.99 -21.32 -28.82
CA GLU A 290 11.70 -20.79 -28.37
C GLU A 290 11.79 -19.89 -27.13
N LEU A 291 12.91 -19.95 -26.39
CA LEU A 291 13.17 -19.09 -25.23
C LEU A 291 13.83 -17.80 -25.72
N ILE A 292 13.00 -16.87 -26.20
CA ILE A 292 13.44 -15.57 -26.72
C ILE A 292 13.41 -14.45 -25.66
N LEU A 293 12.73 -14.69 -24.54
CA LEU A 293 12.63 -13.76 -23.42
C LEU A 293 13.11 -14.43 -22.12
N ASP A 294 13.62 -13.65 -21.18
CA ASP A 294 13.84 -14.03 -19.77
C ASP A 294 12.51 -14.04 -18.98
N PHE A 295 12.60 -14.06 -17.64
CA PHE A 295 11.41 -14.23 -16.80
C PHE A 295 10.59 -12.95 -16.62
N GLU A 296 11.22 -11.78 -16.75
CA GLU A 296 10.59 -10.45 -16.74
C GLU A 296 10.11 -10.01 -18.13
N LYS A 297 10.34 -10.86 -19.13
CA LYS A 297 9.96 -10.68 -20.55
C LYS A 297 10.87 -9.71 -21.30
N ASP A 298 12.08 -9.49 -20.80
CA ASP A 298 13.16 -8.83 -21.51
C ASP A 298 13.86 -9.82 -22.47
N PRO A 299 14.60 -9.34 -23.50
CA PRO A 299 15.21 -10.22 -24.47
C PRO A 299 16.25 -11.15 -23.83
N ARG A 300 16.13 -12.48 -24.01
CA ARG A 300 17.02 -13.50 -23.40
C ARG A 300 18.51 -13.42 -23.78
N MET A 301 18.89 -12.48 -24.65
CA MET A 301 20.27 -12.25 -25.07
C MET A 301 20.46 -10.76 -25.40
N ILE A 302 20.77 -9.95 -24.39
CA ILE A 302 20.96 -8.49 -24.55
C ILE A 302 22.37 -8.19 -25.07
N ASN A 303 23.39 -8.84 -24.51
CA ASN A 303 24.80 -8.58 -24.81
C ASN A 303 25.46 -9.65 -25.72
N GLN A 304 24.62 -10.42 -26.43
CA GLN A 304 25.02 -11.55 -27.31
C GLN A 304 25.54 -12.79 -26.58
N ILE A 305 25.67 -12.78 -25.26
CA ILE A 305 25.92 -13.97 -24.45
C ILE A 305 24.79 -14.03 -23.43
N VAL A 306 24.19 -15.20 -23.26
CA VAL A 306 23.14 -15.41 -22.26
C VAL A 306 23.74 -15.43 -20.86
N ASP A 307 23.01 -14.90 -19.89
CA ASP A 307 23.36 -14.97 -18.48
C ASP A 307 23.05 -16.36 -17.90
N MET A 308 23.67 -16.68 -16.76
CA MET A 308 23.25 -17.84 -15.98
C MET A 308 22.04 -17.48 -15.12
N GLY A 309 21.06 -18.38 -15.04
CA GLY A 309 19.83 -18.19 -14.27
C GLY A 309 18.66 -17.71 -15.11
N VAL A 310 17.58 -17.33 -14.43
CA VAL A 310 16.32 -16.92 -15.06
C VAL A 310 16.32 -15.49 -15.61
N ASP A 311 17.10 -14.61 -14.99
CA ASP A 311 17.25 -13.21 -15.42
C ASP A 311 18.31 -13.09 -16.52
N GLU A 312 18.14 -12.09 -17.38
CA GLU A 312 19.13 -11.57 -18.32
C GLU A 312 19.36 -10.09 -18.01
N PHE A 313 20.48 -9.78 -17.37
CA PHE A 313 20.73 -8.47 -16.79
C PHE A 313 20.80 -7.36 -17.86
N ASP A 314 19.88 -6.39 -17.76
CA ASP A 314 19.90 -5.17 -18.58
C ASP A 314 20.55 -3.97 -17.86
N GLU A 315 21.76 -3.60 -18.28
CA GLU A 315 22.44 -2.38 -17.84
C GLU A 315 21.62 -1.10 -18.09
N SER A 316 20.63 -1.12 -18.98
CA SER A 316 19.79 0.03 -19.33
C SER A 316 18.69 0.36 -18.33
N GLN A 317 18.37 -0.57 -17.41
CA GLN A 317 17.35 -0.43 -16.35
C GLN A 317 17.87 0.27 -15.08
N VAL A 318 19.18 0.55 -14.97
CA VAL A 318 19.83 1.08 -13.75
C VAL A 318 19.67 2.60 -13.57
N VAL A 319 18.43 3.12 -13.63
CA VAL A 319 18.13 4.53 -13.27
C VAL A 319 17.25 4.59 -12.03
N GLY A 320 17.89 4.51 -10.85
CA GLY A 320 17.37 5.02 -9.58
C GLY A 320 16.49 4.08 -8.75
N VAL A 321 17.07 3.02 -8.17
CA VAL A 321 16.40 2.14 -7.19
C VAL A 321 17.37 1.87 -6.04
N ASP A 322 16.96 2.20 -4.81
CA ASP A 322 17.79 2.09 -3.58
C ASP A 322 17.27 0.97 -2.62
N HIS A 323 16.21 0.19 -2.93
CA HIS A 323 15.72 -0.88 -2.03
C HIS A 323 15.17 -2.17 -2.72
N PRO A 324 15.33 -3.38 -2.11
CA PRO A 324 14.79 -4.64 -2.63
C PRO A 324 13.25 -4.73 -2.74
N ASP A 325 12.51 -3.97 -1.91
CA ASP A 325 11.04 -3.95 -1.91
C ASP A 325 10.46 -3.22 -3.15
N ASP A 326 11.31 -2.50 -3.90
CA ASP A 326 10.90 -1.81 -5.11
C ASP A 326 10.55 -2.82 -6.24
N LEU A 327 10.97 -4.08 -6.15
CA LEU A 327 10.90 -5.07 -7.23
C LEU A 327 9.48 -5.61 -7.53
N GLU A 328 8.67 -5.95 -6.51
CA GLU A 328 7.28 -6.38 -6.72
C GLU A 328 6.38 -5.21 -7.19
N GLN A 329 6.59 -4.01 -6.63
CA GLN A 329 5.94 -2.80 -7.13
C GLN A 329 6.39 -2.47 -8.57
N MET A 330 7.65 -2.73 -8.91
CA MET A 330 8.17 -2.53 -10.27
C MET A 330 7.48 -3.42 -11.31
N ALA A 331 7.13 -4.66 -10.96
CA ALA A 331 6.32 -5.52 -11.83
C ALA A 331 4.92 -4.89 -12.08
N ALA A 332 4.27 -4.40 -11.03
CA ALA A 332 2.98 -3.71 -11.14
C ALA A 332 3.07 -2.42 -12.00
N PHE A 333 4.14 -1.64 -11.84
CA PHE A 333 4.41 -0.46 -12.66
C PHE A 333 4.65 -0.82 -14.12
N THR A 334 5.34 -1.93 -14.39
CA THR A 334 5.60 -2.40 -15.75
C THR A 334 4.30 -2.78 -16.45
N ASP A 335 3.40 -3.50 -15.78
CA ASP A 335 2.08 -3.84 -16.30
C ASP A 335 1.22 -2.58 -16.53
N LEU A 336 1.17 -1.66 -15.56
CA LEU A 336 0.45 -0.39 -15.70
C LEU A 336 0.99 0.45 -16.86
N LYS A 337 2.32 0.53 -17.03
CA LYS A 337 2.97 1.23 -18.15
C LYS A 337 2.57 0.67 -19.51
N GLN A 338 2.38 -0.65 -19.62
CA GLN A 338 1.85 -1.27 -20.84
C GLN A 338 0.38 -0.91 -21.09
N VAL A 339 -0.43 -0.82 -20.03
CA VAL A 339 -1.86 -0.50 -20.12
C VAL A 339 -2.09 0.98 -20.49
N VAL A 340 -1.37 1.91 -19.87
CA VAL A 340 -1.62 3.36 -20.03
C VAL A 340 -0.80 4.03 -21.14
N GLY A 341 0.24 3.34 -21.62
CA GLY A 341 1.18 3.84 -22.62
C GLY A 341 2.35 4.62 -22.00
N PRO A 342 3.58 4.45 -22.52
CA PRO A 342 4.80 5.00 -21.91
C PRO A 342 4.83 6.53 -21.87
N GLU A 343 4.10 7.23 -22.75
CA GLU A 343 4.00 8.69 -22.75
C GLU A 343 3.09 9.25 -21.65
N ASN A 344 2.25 8.40 -21.03
CA ASN A 344 1.32 8.78 -19.98
C ASN A 344 1.69 8.20 -18.61
N PHE A 345 2.78 7.43 -18.55
CA PHE A 345 3.27 6.75 -17.35
C PHE A 345 4.53 7.44 -16.83
N ASN A 346 4.45 8.00 -15.63
CA ASN A 346 5.61 8.54 -14.92
C ASN A 346 5.49 8.20 -13.43
N VAL A 347 6.52 7.60 -12.86
CA VAL A 347 6.53 7.16 -11.47
C VAL A 347 7.74 7.73 -10.75
N THR A 348 7.54 8.11 -9.49
CA THR A 348 8.59 8.48 -8.55
C THR A 348 8.29 7.73 -7.26
N ILE A 349 9.25 6.89 -6.88
CA ILE A 349 9.20 6.11 -5.65
C ILE A 349 10.18 6.73 -4.68
N HIS A 350 9.74 6.86 -3.44
CA HIS A 350 10.62 7.22 -2.35
C HIS A 350 10.36 6.27 -1.18
N ARG A 351 11.42 5.56 -0.77
CA ARG A 351 11.39 4.59 0.34
C ARG A 351 10.35 3.48 0.11
N GLY A 352 10.11 3.00 -1.12
CA GLY A 352 9.07 1.97 -1.38
C GLY A 352 7.63 2.48 -1.36
N ALA A 353 7.38 3.75 -1.05
CA ALA A 353 6.07 4.39 -1.22
C ALA A 353 6.00 5.16 -2.55
N ILE A 354 4.81 5.17 -3.17
CA ILE A 354 4.56 5.99 -4.35
C ILE A 354 4.49 7.46 -3.95
N GLU A 355 5.60 8.17 -4.12
CA GLU A 355 5.61 9.63 -4.00
C GLU A 355 4.72 10.25 -5.09
N ARG A 356 4.84 9.75 -6.33
CA ARG A 356 3.99 10.19 -7.44
C ARG A 356 3.87 9.12 -8.51
N LEU A 357 2.67 8.90 -9.02
CA LEU A 357 2.41 8.07 -10.19
C LEU A 357 1.37 8.75 -11.08
N ASP A 358 1.77 9.11 -12.30
CA ASP A 358 0.88 9.61 -13.34
C ASP A 358 0.42 8.43 -14.22
N LEU A 359 -0.89 8.25 -14.37
CA LEU A 359 -1.48 7.07 -15.06
C LEU A 359 -2.40 7.43 -16.21
N ASN A 360 -3.24 8.46 -16.08
CA ASN A 360 -4.29 8.77 -17.05
C ASN A 360 -5.20 7.56 -17.46
N LEU A 361 -5.43 6.61 -16.55
CA LEU A 361 -6.23 5.39 -16.78
C LEU A 361 -7.73 5.72 -16.91
N GLU A 362 -8.38 5.27 -17.98
CA GLU A 362 -9.81 5.53 -18.23
C GLU A 362 -10.66 4.25 -18.09
N LYS A 363 -11.78 4.33 -17.35
CA LYS A 363 -12.76 3.24 -17.21
C LYS A 363 -14.19 3.71 -17.41
N ILE A 364 -14.99 2.90 -18.10
CA ILE A 364 -16.41 3.13 -18.31
C ILE A 364 -17.17 2.87 -17.02
N LYS A 365 -18.11 3.76 -16.66
CA LYS A 365 -18.96 3.58 -15.48
C LYS A 365 -19.86 2.36 -15.64
N PRO A 366 -19.90 1.42 -14.66
CA PRO A 366 -20.79 0.27 -14.69
C PRO A 366 -22.27 0.65 -14.65
N SER A 367 -22.59 1.79 -14.02
CA SER A 367 -23.95 2.33 -13.95
C SER A 367 -23.92 3.85 -13.69
N PRO A 368 -25.03 4.58 -13.94
CA PRO A 368 -25.10 6.03 -13.67
C PRO A 368 -24.90 6.42 -12.21
N GLU A 369 -25.18 5.52 -11.25
CA GLU A 369 -25.03 5.77 -9.81
C GLU A 369 -23.62 5.42 -9.29
N TYR A 370 -22.73 4.93 -10.16
CA TYR A 370 -21.37 4.58 -9.78
C TYR A 370 -20.55 5.86 -9.55
N SER A 371 -20.14 6.09 -8.29
CA SER A 371 -19.45 7.29 -7.84
C SER A 371 -17.93 7.23 -8.03
N ALA A 372 -17.27 8.38 -7.93
CA ALA A 372 -15.80 8.43 -7.94
C ALA A 372 -15.18 7.69 -6.74
N ASP A 373 -15.87 7.65 -5.60
CA ASP A 373 -15.46 6.87 -4.44
C ASP A 373 -15.44 5.37 -4.77
N ASN A 374 -16.50 4.86 -5.39
CA ASN A 374 -16.55 3.45 -5.80
C ASN A 374 -15.45 3.15 -6.83
N PHE A 375 -15.24 4.06 -7.80
CA PHE A 375 -14.17 3.94 -8.77
C PHE A 375 -12.79 3.90 -8.11
N ALA A 376 -12.55 4.76 -7.11
CA ALA A 376 -11.28 4.81 -6.39
C ALA A 376 -11.06 3.56 -5.55
N MET A 377 -12.06 3.12 -4.78
CA MET A 377 -11.97 1.91 -3.96
C MET A 377 -11.80 0.65 -4.81
N ASP A 378 -12.49 0.56 -5.95
CA ASP A 378 -12.32 -0.55 -6.89
C ASP A 378 -10.93 -0.50 -7.55
N SER A 379 -10.42 0.69 -7.87
CA SER A 379 -9.04 0.85 -8.41
C SER A 379 -7.97 0.46 -7.38
N LEU A 380 -8.20 0.76 -6.10
CA LEU A 380 -7.35 0.33 -4.99
C LEU A 380 -7.35 -1.19 -4.86
N GLY A 381 -8.52 -1.84 -4.92
CA GLY A 381 -8.63 -3.30 -4.82
C GLY A 381 -8.15 -4.08 -6.05
N GLU A 382 -8.04 -3.41 -7.21
CA GLU A 382 -7.58 -4.04 -8.45
C GLU A 382 -6.07 -4.19 -8.54
N TYR A 383 -5.32 -3.30 -7.88
CA TYR A 383 -3.86 -3.25 -7.95
C TYR A 383 -3.22 -3.32 -6.55
N PRO A 384 -3.43 -4.40 -5.77
CA PRO A 384 -2.84 -4.54 -4.43
C PRO A 384 -1.30 -4.45 -4.43
N SER A 385 -0.66 -5.10 -5.41
CA SER A 385 0.79 -5.07 -5.59
C SER A 385 1.37 -3.68 -5.87
N LEU A 386 0.56 -2.74 -6.38
CA LEU A 386 0.98 -1.36 -6.58
C LEU A 386 1.33 -0.67 -5.26
N PHE A 387 0.69 -1.08 -4.17
CA PHE A 387 0.79 -0.45 -2.87
C PHE A 387 1.56 -1.30 -1.85
N GLY A 388 2.02 -2.50 -2.19
CA GLY A 388 2.61 -3.46 -1.23
C GLY A 388 1.60 -4.05 -0.24
N LEU A 389 0.30 -3.85 -0.47
CA LEU A 389 -0.76 -4.15 0.50
C LEU A 389 -1.59 -5.36 0.10
N THR A 390 -2.11 -6.08 1.10
CA THR A 390 -2.92 -7.29 0.86
C THR A 390 -4.30 -6.94 0.28
N ASP A 391 -4.93 -5.88 0.80
CA ASP A 391 -6.20 -5.38 0.27
C ASP A 391 -6.31 -3.87 0.51
N PRO A 392 -5.80 -3.04 -0.42
CA PRO A 392 -5.84 -1.59 -0.29
C PRO A 392 -7.28 -1.04 -0.19
N SER A 393 -8.30 -1.76 -0.65
CA SER A 393 -9.69 -1.29 -0.60
C SER A 393 -10.28 -1.29 0.82
N ILE A 394 -9.68 -2.03 1.76
CA ILE A 394 -10.07 -2.01 3.18
C ILE A 394 -9.03 -1.32 4.07
N GLU A 395 -7.77 -1.29 3.60
CA GLU A 395 -6.63 -0.70 4.29
C GLU A 395 -6.53 0.80 4.05
N PHE A 396 -6.97 1.31 2.89
CA PHE A 396 -7.17 2.75 2.71
C PHE A 396 -8.62 3.14 2.95
N ARG A 397 -8.81 4.11 3.85
CA ARG A 397 -10.13 4.64 4.20
C ARG A 397 -10.25 6.08 3.76
N LEU A 398 -11.29 6.35 2.98
CA LEU A 398 -11.55 7.68 2.46
C LEU A 398 -11.73 8.67 3.62
N LYS A 399 -10.79 9.60 3.70
CA LYS A 399 -10.72 10.67 4.69
C LYS A 399 -11.41 11.92 4.16
N LYS A 400 -11.02 12.38 2.97
CA LYS A 400 -11.50 13.63 2.36
C LYS A 400 -11.78 13.46 0.88
N ARG A 401 -12.76 14.22 0.38
CA ARG A 401 -13.04 14.42 -1.04
C ARG A 401 -12.91 15.91 -1.32
N VAL A 402 -12.33 16.26 -2.45
CA VAL A 402 -12.16 17.65 -2.87
C VAL A 402 -12.50 17.83 -4.34
N GLY A 403 -13.24 18.90 -4.66
CA GLY A 403 -13.61 19.30 -6.02
C GLY A 403 -14.75 18.49 -6.67
N ASP A 404 -15.38 19.07 -7.72
CA ASP A 404 -16.55 18.46 -8.40
C ASP A 404 -16.17 17.54 -9.57
N ASP A 405 -15.72 18.13 -10.69
CA ASP A 405 -15.43 17.45 -11.97
C ASP A 405 -14.10 16.69 -11.93
N ARG A 406 -13.19 17.17 -11.08
CA ARG A 406 -11.94 16.52 -10.71
C ARG A 406 -11.99 16.31 -9.21
N LYS A 407 -12.25 15.08 -8.83
CA LYS A 407 -12.30 14.65 -7.44
C LYS A 407 -10.91 14.25 -7.00
N VAL A 408 -10.36 14.99 -6.05
CA VAL A 408 -9.20 14.57 -5.28
C VAL A 408 -9.71 13.81 -4.07
N LEU A 409 -9.36 12.53 -3.98
CA LEU A 409 -9.77 11.64 -2.90
C LEU A 409 -8.55 11.35 -2.04
N ILE A 410 -8.62 11.66 -0.75
CA ILE A 410 -7.53 11.47 0.20
C ILE A 410 -7.93 10.37 1.17
N PHE A 411 -7.04 9.41 1.38
CA PHE A 411 -7.24 8.22 2.19
C PHE A 411 -6.21 8.17 3.32
N ASP A 412 -6.63 7.76 4.51
CA ASP A 412 -5.72 7.35 5.59
C ASP A 412 -5.48 5.84 5.48
N GLN A 413 -4.29 5.38 5.84
CA GLN A 413 -3.96 3.96 5.86
C GLN A 413 -4.27 3.33 7.22
N TYR A 414 -4.76 2.10 7.17
CA TYR A 414 -5.08 1.23 8.28
C TYR A 414 -4.54 -0.16 7.99
N TYR A 415 -4.09 -0.85 9.03
CA TYR A 415 -3.76 -2.28 8.96
C TYR A 415 -4.52 -3.03 10.04
N LYS A 416 -5.29 -4.05 9.66
CA LYS A 416 -6.16 -4.82 10.59
C LYS A 416 -7.00 -3.93 11.53
N ASN A 417 -7.52 -2.80 11.01
CA ASN A 417 -8.29 -1.75 11.72
C ASN A 417 -7.51 -0.80 12.64
N ILE A 418 -6.17 -0.85 12.66
CA ILE A 418 -5.33 0.10 13.41
C ILE A 418 -4.81 1.17 12.44
N PRO A 419 -5.00 2.48 12.72
CA PRO A 419 -4.52 3.54 11.84
C PRO A 419 -2.99 3.67 11.87
N ILE A 420 -2.41 4.00 10.72
CA ILE A 420 -0.97 4.25 10.57
C ILE A 420 -0.71 5.75 10.62
N PHE A 421 0.11 6.18 11.58
CA PHE A 421 0.38 7.60 11.80
C PHE A 421 1.21 8.20 10.67
N GLY A 422 0.82 9.40 10.21
CA GLY A 422 1.52 10.11 9.13
C GLY A 422 1.21 9.59 7.72
N SER A 423 0.41 8.52 7.62
CA SER A 423 0.04 7.93 6.34
C SER A 423 -1.04 8.75 5.62
N TRP A 424 -0.92 8.86 4.30
CA TRP A 424 -1.97 9.34 3.42
C TRP A 424 -1.75 8.85 1.99
N LEU A 425 -2.83 8.64 1.26
CA LEU A 425 -2.83 8.40 -0.18
C LEU A 425 -3.83 9.35 -0.84
N LYS A 426 -3.41 9.99 -1.92
CA LYS A 426 -4.19 10.94 -2.71
C LYS A 426 -4.39 10.40 -4.12
N MET A 427 -5.65 10.31 -4.54
CA MET A 427 -6.05 9.89 -5.88
C MET A 427 -6.74 11.04 -6.60
N ASN A 428 -6.30 11.37 -7.82
CA ASN A 428 -6.94 12.37 -8.66
C ASN A 428 -7.83 11.69 -9.71
N VAL A 429 -9.14 11.78 -9.53
CA VAL A 429 -10.16 11.14 -10.39
C VAL A 429 -10.94 12.21 -11.12
N GLN A 430 -10.96 12.16 -12.45
CA GLN A 430 -11.79 13.02 -13.27
C GLN A 430 -13.06 12.30 -13.74
N ASP A 431 -14.22 12.90 -13.50
CA ASP A 431 -15.50 12.45 -14.06
C ASP A 431 -15.71 13.05 -15.45
N LYS A 432 -16.01 12.22 -16.45
CA LYS A 432 -16.27 12.65 -17.83
C LYS A 432 -17.66 12.19 -18.31
N GLY A 433 -18.60 11.99 -17.39
CA GLY A 433 -19.96 11.53 -17.68
C GLY A 433 -20.04 10.01 -17.66
N ASP A 434 -19.79 9.35 -18.79
CA ASP A 434 -19.86 7.87 -18.91
C ASP A 434 -18.55 7.17 -18.51
N ILE A 435 -17.48 7.95 -18.27
CA ILE A 435 -16.12 7.45 -18.03
C ILE A 435 -15.54 8.16 -16.80
N PHE A 436 -14.87 7.39 -15.94
CA PHE A 436 -13.93 7.92 -14.95
C PHE A 436 -12.50 7.83 -15.46
N LYS A 437 -11.68 8.82 -15.12
CA LYS A 437 -10.26 8.86 -15.44
C LYS A 437 -9.42 9.04 -14.19
N LEU A 438 -8.62 8.05 -13.83
CA LEU A 438 -7.59 8.18 -12.79
C LEU A 438 -6.38 8.89 -13.39
N ARG A 439 -6.16 10.14 -12.99
CA ARG A 439 -5.07 10.99 -13.51
C ARG A 439 -3.76 10.66 -12.86
N SER A 440 -3.75 10.66 -11.53
CA SER A 440 -2.54 10.44 -10.74
C SER A 440 -2.85 9.86 -9.38
N LEU A 441 -1.82 9.24 -8.81
CA LEU A 441 -1.72 8.78 -7.43
C LEU A 441 -0.51 9.45 -6.78
N THR A 442 -0.60 9.78 -5.51
CA THR A 442 0.48 10.40 -4.72
C THR A 442 0.26 9.94 -3.29
N GLY A 443 1.29 9.49 -2.59
CA GLY A 443 1.11 8.98 -1.24
C GLY A 443 2.38 9.07 -0.41
N ASN A 444 2.14 9.01 0.89
CA ASN A 444 3.13 8.77 1.92
C ASN A 444 2.51 7.71 2.83
N TYR A 445 2.80 6.45 2.60
CA TYR A 445 2.16 5.32 3.29
C TYR A 445 3.19 4.23 3.52
N SER A 446 2.88 3.28 4.41
CA SER A 446 3.75 2.15 4.70
C SER A 446 3.39 1.00 3.76
N PRO A 447 4.21 0.67 2.73
CA PRO A 447 3.83 -0.33 1.74
C PRO A 447 3.75 -1.74 2.35
N ASP A 448 4.71 -2.12 3.20
CA ASP A 448 4.92 -3.52 3.62
C ASP A 448 4.60 -3.75 5.10
N VAL A 449 3.35 -3.48 5.48
CA VAL A 449 2.92 -3.67 6.86
C VAL A 449 2.65 -5.15 7.11
N ASP A 450 3.65 -5.87 7.63
CA ASP A 450 3.50 -7.27 8.05
C ASP A 450 3.69 -7.44 9.56
N LEU A 451 2.61 -7.18 10.31
CA LEU A 451 2.58 -7.36 11.75
C LEU A 451 1.69 -8.55 12.13
N ASP A 452 2.33 -9.65 12.49
CA ASP A 452 1.70 -10.89 12.95
C ASP A 452 0.96 -10.74 14.28
N ASP A 453 1.52 -9.97 15.22
CA ASP A 453 0.98 -9.77 16.57
C ASP A 453 0.65 -8.30 16.83
N LEU A 454 -0.66 -8.00 16.91
CA LEU A 454 -1.17 -6.67 17.25
C LEU A 454 -1.63 -6.58 18.71
N ILE A 455 -1.23 -7.54 19.55
CA ILE A 455 -1.50 -7.52 20.98
C ILE A 455 -0.39 -6.72 21.68
N PRO A 456 -0.71 -5.59 22.35
CA PRO A 456 0.30 -4.82 23.07
C PRO A 456 0.88 -5.64 24.23
N LYS A 457 2.21 -5.74 24.31
CA LYS A 457 2.92 -6.47 25.39
C LYS A 457 3.04 -5.64 26.67
N ILE A 458 2.88 -4.32 26.55
CA ILE A 458 2.72 -3.42 27.70
C ILE A 458 1.34 -2.76 27.69
N SER A 459 0.77 -2.57 28.87
CA SER A 459 -0.48 -1.83 29.05
C SER A 459 -0.29 -0.33 28.78
N SER A 460 -1.39 0.36 28.44
CA SER A 460 -1.36 1.83 28.30
C SER A 460 -0.93 2.57 29.58
N MET A 461 -1.14 1.96 30.76
CA MET A 461 -0.64 2.52 32.03
C MET A 461 0.87 2.36 32.18
N GLU A 462 1.43 1.22 31.77
CA GLU A 462 2.88 1.02 31.72
C GLU A 462 3.53 1.99 30.73
N ALA A 463 2.93 2.18 29.55
CA ALA A 463 3.37 3.17 28.59
C ALA A 463 3.32 4.62 29.14
N LEU A 464 2.31 4.96 29.94
CA LEU A 464 2.21 6.28 30.59
C LEU A 464 3.32 6.48 31.63
N ASN A 465 3.70 5.42 32.33
CA ASN A 465 4.87 5.47 33.23
C ASN A 465 6.17 5.68 32.44
N GLN A 466 6.35 4.99 31.30
CA GLN A 466 7.52 5.20 30.45
C GLN A 466 7.60 6.64 29.92
N LEU A 467 6.46 7.23 29.52
CA LEU A 467 6.38 8.63 29.14
C LEU A 467 6.75 9.57 30.31
N ALA A 468 6.29 9.26 31.52
CA ALA A 468 6.63 10.05 32.71
C ALA A 468 8.12 9.99 33.04
N ASP A 469 8.72 8.80 32.98
CA ASP A 469 10.15 8.61 33.17
C ASP A 469 10.96 9.36 32.10
N HIS A 470 10.55 9.29 30.83
CA HIS A 470 11.15 10.04 29.73
C HIS A 470 11.11 11.56 29.95
N LEU A 471 10.02 12.07 30.52
CA LEU A 471 9.85 13.49 30.84
C LEU A 471 10.50 13.91 32.18
N GLY A 472 11.07 12.96 32.95
CA GLY A 472 11.61 13.22 34.28
C GLY A 472 10.53 13.59 35.31
N ILE A 473 9.33 13.06 35.17
CA ILE A 473 8.16 13.31 36.02
C ILE A 473 7.97 12.13 36.98
N ASN A 474 8.27 12.34 38.25
CA ASN A 474 8.21 11.29 39.28
C ASN A 474 6.78 10.89 39.71
N ASP A 475 5.75 11.54 39.18
CA ASP A 475 4.34 11.29 39.52
C ASP A 475 3.46 11.53 38.31
N ILE A 476 2.94 10.44 37.73
CA ILE A 476 2.13 10.44 36.51
C ILE A 476 0.90 11.35 36.57
N ARG A 477 0.43 11.75 37.77
CA ARG A 477 -0.68 12.70 37.93
C ARG A 477 -0.39 14.10 37.36
N TYR A 478 0.88 14.42 37.11
CA TYR A 478 1.28 15.66 36.42
C TYR A 478 1.28 15.55 34.89
N ILE A 479 0.95 14.38 34.36
CA ILE A 479 0.65 14.15 32.94
C ILE A 479 -0.86 14.01 32.82
N GLN A 480 -1.50 14.98 32.19
CA GLN A 480 -2.94 14.94 31.93
C GLN A 480 -3.16 14.51 30.50
N LEU A 481 -3.66 13.28 30.30
CA LEU A 481 -4.11 12.83 28.99
C LEU A 481 -5.29 13.70 28.53
N ALA A 482 -5.15 14.28 27.34
CA ALA A 482 -6.18 15.10 26.71
C ALA A 482 -7.29 14.20 26.13
N VAL A 483 -6.93 13.01 25.65
CA VAL A 483 -7.86 11.98 25.18
C VAL A 483 -7.40 10.58 25.59
N PRO A 484 -8.30 9.57 25.55
CA PRO A 484 -7.95 8.19 25.83
C PRO A 484 -6.77 7.72 24.98
N THR A 485 -5.90 6.93 25.58
CA THR A 485 -4.77 6.30 24.88
C THR A 485 -5.28 5.31 23.85
N LYS A 486 -4.78 5.36 22.62
CA LYS A 486 -5.17 4.45 21.54
C LYS A 486 -3.95 3.76 20.94
N LEU A 487 -4.17 2.56 20.38
CA LEU A 487 -3.18 1.89 19.56
C LEU A 487 -3.13 2.52 18.17
N TRP A 488 -1.92 2.71 17.69
CA TRP A 488 -1.58 3.20 16.37
C TRP A 488 -0.42 2.36 15.84
N LEU A 489 -0.30 2.28 14.53
CA LEU A 489 0.96 1.89 13.93
C LEU A 489 1.81 3.14 13.70
N PHE A 490 3.06 3.07 14.10
CA PHE A 490 4.05 4.10 13.87
C PHE A 490 5.12 3.54 12.96
N ASP A 491 5.47 4.30 11.92
CA ASP A 491 6.49 3.93 10.96
C ASP A 491 7.53 5.06 10.88
N ASP A 492 8.80 4.70 11.07
CA ASP A 492 9.91 5.65 11.08
C ASP A 492 10.09 6.37 9.74
N ALA A 493 9.73 5.72 8.63
CA ALA A 493 9.86 6.28 7.28
C ALA A 493 8.85 7.40 6.97
N LEU A 494 7.70 7.41 7.66
CA LEU A 494 6.61 8.38 7.43
C LEU A 494 6.81 9.72 8.17
N ARG A 495 7.96 9.91 8.81
CA ARG A 495 8.24 11.11 9.60
C ARG A 495 8.51 12.31 8.68
N THR A 496 7.79 13.41 8.91
CA THR A 496 7.87 14.68 8.16
C THR A 496 9.17 15.46 8.37
N ASP A 497 10.03 14.99 9.25
CA ASP A 497 11.27 15.65 9.64
C ASP A 497 12.45 14.89 9.01
N ASP A 498 12.72 15.17 7.73
CA ASP A 498 13.93 14.68 7.06
C ASP A 498 15.18 15.05 7.88
N PRO A 499 16.14 14.12 8.08
CA PRO A 499 17.49 14.58 8.34
C PRO A 499 17.95 15.41 7.13
N PRO A 500 18.57 16.58 7.32
CA PRO A 500 19.05 17.39 6.20
C PRO A 500 20.03 16.54 5.37
N CYS A 501 19.70 16.32 4.10
CA CYS A 501 20.57 15.60 3.18
C CYS A 501 21.88 16.36 3.04
N ASP A 502 23.00 15.71 3.38
CA ASP A 502 24.33 16.30 3.21
C ASP A 502 24.81 15.97 1.79
N ASN A 503 25.01 16.98 0.95
CA ASN A 503 25.49 16.83 -0.43
C ASN A 503 24.68 15.82 -1.29
N ASN A 504 23.34 15.88 -1.27
CA ASN A 504 22.45 14.96 -1.99
C ASN A 504 22.58 13.47 -1.58
N GLN A 505 23.16 13.17 -0.41
CA GLN A 505 23.13 11.84 0.19
C GLN A 505 22.20 11.88 1.40
N CYS A 506 20.97 11.42 1.22
CA CYS A 506 20.01 11.28 2.30
C CYS A 506 20.26 9.91 2.97
N PRO A 507 20.22 9.79 4.31
CA PRO A 507 20.28 8.49 4.97
C PRO A 507 19.08 7.63 4.58
N ASP A 508 19.32 6.35 4.29
CA ASP A 508 18.23 5.39 4.06
C ASP A 508 17.41 5.23 5.36
N ILE A 509 16.16 5.67 5.33
CA ILE A 509 15.19 5.40 6.39
C ILE A 509 14.30 4.27 5.87
N VAL A 510 14.52 3.08 6.42
CA VAL A 510 13.75 1.87 6.10
C VAL A 510 12.39 1.93 6.80
N HIS A 511 11.33 1.47 6.13
CA HIS A 511 10.02 1.30 6.75
C HIS A 511 10.15 0.35 7.95
N ASN A 512 9.76 0.83 9.12
CA ASN A 512 9.89 0.11 10.39
C ASN A 512 8.59 0.28 11.19
N THR A 513 7.55 -0.36 10.70
CA THR A 513 6.21 -0.24 11.25
C THR A 513 6.08 -1.03 12.54
N ARG A 514 5.62 -0.37 13.60
CA ARG A 514 5.48 -0.93 14.94
C ARG A 514 4.20 -0.50 15.60
N LEU A 515 3.63 -1.39 16.42
CA LEU A 515 2.49 -1.07 17.26
C LEU A 515 2.92 -0.13 18.38
N ALA A 516 2.21 0.99 18.56
CA ALA A 516 2.51 2.01 19.54
C ALA A 516 1.24 2.54 20.24
N TRP A 517 1.40 2.90 21.51
CA TRP A 517 0.43 3.71 22.24
C TRP A 517 0.60 5.18 21.88
N ARG A 518 -0.40 5.77 21.23
CA ARG A 518 -0.47 7.23 21.09
C ARG A 518 -1.07 7.85 22.34
N MET A 519 -0.36 8.81 22.91
CA MET A 519 -0.77 9.59 24.06
C MET A 519 -0.74 11.07 23.72
N THR A 520 -1.92 11.68 23.67
CA THR A 520 -2.03 13.13 23.56
C THR A 520 -2.18 13.69 24.97
N TYR A 521 -1.25 14.54 25.42
CA TYR A 521 -1.14 14.92 26.83
C TYR A 521 -0.71 16.37 27.06
N TYR A 522 -0.98 16.85 28.28
CA TYR A 522 -0.42 18.07 28.86
C TYR A 522 0.59 17.73 29.95
N SER A 523 1.69 18.49 30.00
CA SER A 523 2.71 18.34 31.03
C SER A 523 3.32 19.68 31.43
N CYS A 524 3.68 19.82 32.72
CA CYS A 524 4.40 20.98 33.23
C CYS A 524 5.80 21.14 32.63
N GLN A 525 6.46 20.05 32.21
CA GLN A 525 7.77 20.08 31.55
C GLN A 525 7.68 20.64 30.11
N GLN A 526 6.50 20.57 29.50
CA GLN A 526 6.19 21.17 28.20
C GLN A 526 5.49 22.54 28.36
N ASN A 527 5.63 23.21 29.51
CA ASN A 527 4.94 24.46 29.84
C ASN A 527 3.40 24.40 29.70
N GLY A 528 2.80 23.20 29.83
CA GLY A 528 1.37 22.99 29.62
C GLY A 528 0.95 22.98 28.15
N ALA A 529 1.89 22.87 27.20
CA ALA A 529 1.60 22.63 25.80
C ALA A 529 0.99 21.23 25.60
N LEU A 530 0.10 21.12 24.61
CA LEU A 530 -0.42 19.85 24.13
C LEU A 530 0.70 19.14 23.37
N ALA A 531 0.95 17.88 23.66
CA ALA A 531 1.97 17.06 23.01
C ALA A 531 1.38 15.71 22.60
N ASP A 532 1.92 15.13 21.52
CA ASP A 532 1.72 13.73 21.19
C ASP A 532 2.99 12.94 21.52
N ALA A 533 2.82 11.83 22.21
CA ALA A 533 3.84 10.82 22.35
C ALA A 533 3.39 9.48 21.75
N PHE A 534 4.30 8.80 21.08
CA PHE A 534 4.16 7.41 20.66
C PHE A 534 5.12 6.57 21.49
N ILE A 535 4.58 5.59 22.19
CA ILE A 535 5.32 4.67 23.03
C ILE A 535 5.17 3.27 22.43
N ASP A 536 6.27 2.63 22.13
CA ASP A 536 6.31 1.27 21.58
C ASP A 536 5.50 0.32 22.48
N ALA A 537 4.50 -0.35 21.90
CA ALA A 537 3.57 -1.19 22.63
C ALA A 537 4.17 -2.54 23.02
N GLU A 538 5.36 -2.87 22.53
CA GLU A 538 6.14 -4.05 22.89
C GLU A 538 7.21 -3.73 23.95
N THR A 539 8.02 -2.70 23.71
CA THR A 539 9.21 -2.40 24.53
C THR A 539 8.98 -1.33 25.60
N GLY A 540 8.00 -0.45 25.38
CA GLY A 540 7.80 0.75 26.19
C GLY A 540 8.74 1.90 25.87
N GLU A 541 9.55 1.79 24.82
CA GLU A 541 10.38 2.89 24.33
C GLU A 541 9.50 4.07 23.90
N VAL A 542 9.84 5.30 24.32
CA VAL A 542 9.21 6.52 23.79
C VAL A 542 9.82 6.81 22.42
N ILE A 543 9.18 6.28 21.37
CA ILE A 543 9.59 6.37 19.97
C ILE A 543 9.59 7.82 19.50
N TYR A 544 8.51 8.53 19.84
CA TYR A 544 8.26 9.88 19.35
C TYR A 544 7.60 10.69 20.45
N ASN A 545 8.01 11.94 20.62
CA ASN A 545 7.40 12.85 21.58
C ASN A 545 7.55 14.27 21.06
N ILE A 546 6.50 14.77 20.43
CA ILE A 546 6.49 16.12 19.88
C ILE A 546 5.47 16.97 20.63
N PRO A 547 5.91 18.09 21.22
CA PRO A 547 4.97 19.13 21.59
C PRO A 547 4.33 19.63 20.29
N ARG A 548 2.99 19.70 20.24
CA ARG A 548 2.25 20.33 19.13
C ARG A 548 2.41 21.87 19.13
N VAL A 549 3.55 22.33 19.64
CA VAL A 549 3.99 23.71 19.79
C VAL A 549 5.51 23.70 19.56
N TYR A 550 5.96 24.18 18.40
CA TYR A 550 7.36 24.57 18.25
C TYR A 550 7.62 25.80 19.11
N PHE A 551 8.77 25.85 19.79
CA PHE A 551 9.17 26.89 20.72
C PHE A 551 9.25 28.27 20.04
N ASP A 552 8.10 28.96 20.00
CA ASP A 552 7.88 30.41 19.96
C ASP A 552 6.36 30.60 19.78
N ASP A 553 5.62 30.54 20.90
CA ASP A 553 4.16 30.77 21.05
C ASP A 553 3.42 31.08 19.73
N PRO A 554 3.05 30.07 18.92
CA PRO A 554 2.06 30.28 17.88
C PRO A 554 0.82 30.59 18.67
N LYS A 555 0.39 31.85 18.66
CA LYS A 555 -0.64 32.38 19.56
C LYS A 555 -2.03 31.83 19.21
N ILE A 556 -2.13 30.57 18.81
CA ILE A 556 -3.29 29.88 18.28
C ILE A 556 -4.00 29.17 19.43
N ARG A 557 -5.31 29.35 19.46
CA ARG A 557 -6.25 28.59 20.26
C ARG A 557 -7.34 28.09 19.34
N ILE A 558 -7.87 26.93 19.63
CA ILE A 558 -9.00 26.36 18.91
C ILE A 558 -10.05 26.08 20.01
N SER A 559 -11.33 26.36 19.76
CA SER A 559 -12.45 26.07 20.69
C SER A 559 -13.75 25.74 19.94
N THR A 560 -14.67 24.96 20.53
CA THR A 560 -16.02 24.74 19.95
C THR A 560 -17.07 25.53 20.70
N ALA A 561 -18.11 25.96 19.99
CA ALA A 561 -19.32 26.51 20.58
C ALA A 561 -20.51 25.60 20.25
N MET A 562 -21.00 24.80 21.20
CA MET A 562 -22.25 24.09 20.97
C MET A 562 -23.45 25.04 21.14
N GLY A 563 -24.11 25.35 20.02
CA GLY A 563 -25.50 25.79 20.03
C GLY A 563 -25.79 27.16 20.64
N ASN A 564 -24.80 28.04 20.82
CA ASN A 564 -25.04 29.43 21.23
C ASN A 564 -24.72 30.41 20.10
N THR A 565 -25.65 31.32 19.86
CA THR A 565 -25.67 32.39 18.83
C THR A 565 -24.61 33.50 19.01
N SER A 566 -23.55 33.25 19.78
CA SER A 566 -22.59 34.28 20.15
C SER A 566 -21.55 34.53 19.06
N LYS A 567 -21.88 35.39 18.10
CA LYS A 567 -20.93 36.07 17.20
C LYS A 567 -20.04 37.12 17.90
N THR A 568 -20.05 37.13 19.24
CA THR A 568 -19.38 38.16 20.03
C THR A 568 -18.03 37.66 20.54
N CYS A 569 -17.08 38.58 20.69
CA CYS A 569 -15.73 38.33 21.21
C CYS A 569 -15.67 37.68 22.62
N PHE A 570 -16.82 37.57 23.30
CA PHE A 570 -16.97 36.96 24.61
C PHE A 570 -18.17 35.99 24.63
N GLY A 571 -18.07 34.87 23.90
CA GLY A 571 -19.02 33.75 24.02
C GLY A 571 -18.70 32.90 25.25
N GLY A 572 -19.51 33.03 26.30
CA GLY A 572 -19.48 32.14 27.47
C GLY A 572 -19.90 30.72 27.11
N TYR A 573 -19.38 29.75 27.88
CA TYR A 573 -19.45 28.29 27.68
C TYR A 573 -18.39 27.76 26.70
N ARG A 574 -17.22 27.43 27.25
CA ARG A 574 -16.11 26.77 26.54
C ARG A 574 -16.27 25.28 26.71
N HIS A 575 -16.35 24.52 25.62
CA HIS A 575 -16.19 23.07 25.68
C HIS A 575 -14.70 22.73 25.59
N SER A 576 -14.28 21.70 26.32
CA SER A 576 -12.88 21.26 26.38
C SER A 576 -12.43 20.70 25.03
N ILE A 577 -11.20 21.04 24.63
CA ILE A 577 -10.42 20.43 23.54
C ILE A 577 -10.43 18.89 23.56
N ASN A 578 -10.68 18.30 24.73
CA ASN A 578 -10.78 16.85 24.95
C ASN A 578 -11.94 16.19 24.18
N ALA A 579 -12.98 16.92 23.81
CA ALA A 579 -14.13 16.36 23.09
C ALA A 579 -13.86 16.12 21.59
N TRP A 580 -12.75 16.60 21.04
CA TRP A 580 -12.46 16.56 19.60
C TRP A 580 -11.67 15.35 19.14
N PHE A 581 -10.77 14.85 19.99
CA PHE A 581 -9.91 13.72 19.64
C PHE A 581 -10.46 12.40 20.22
N ASP A 582 -11.66 12.42 20.80
CA ASP A 582 -12.36 11.23 21.28
C ASP A 582 -13.23 10.65 20.14
N GLN A 583 -12.71 9.61 19.48
CA GLN A 583 -13.47 8.92 18.42
C GLN A 583 -14.55 7.96 18.98
N ASP A 584 -14.63 7.77 20.29
CA ASP A 584 -15.55 6.80 20.92
C ASP A 584 -16.74 7.47 21.64
N GLY A 585 -16.74 8.81 21.78
CA GLY A 585 -17.85 9.57 22.35
C GLY A 585 -18.13 9.26 23.84
N GLU A 586 -17.15 8.76 24.60
CA GLU A 586 -17.32 8.44 26.01
C GLU A 586 -16.87 9.60 26.92
N CYS A 587 -17.85 10.43 27.30
CA CYS A 587 -17.66 11.52 28.24
C CYS A 587 -17.29 11.00 29.66
N ALA A 588 -16.15 11.43 30.22
CA ALA A 588 -15.86 11.33 31.65
C ALA A 588 -16.05 12.68 32.36
N THR A 589 -16.82 12.70 33.45
CA THR A 589 -16.99 13.89 34.30
C THR A 589 -15.70 14.24 35.04
N TYR A 590 -15.22 15.48 34.91
CA TYR A 590 -14.12 15.98 35.73
C TYR A 590 -14.65 16.61 37.03
N PHE A 591 -14.06 16.24 38.16
CA PHE A 591 -14.37 16.77 39.49
C PHE A 591 -13.14 17.53 40.02
N ASP A 592 -13.14 18.86 39.92
CA ASP A 592 -12.08 19.68 40.52
C ASP A 592 -12.53 20.25 41.88
N CYS A 593 -11.71 20.01 42.91
CA CYS A 593 -11.87 20.54 44.26
C CYS A 593 -10.63 21.28 44.77
N SER A 594 -9.75 21.74 43.88
CA SER A 594 -8.42 22.25 44.24
C SER A 594 -8.36 23.69 44.77
N HIS A 595 -9.48 24.38 44.99
CA HIS A 595 -9.48 25.74 45.55
C HIS A 595 -9.74 25.77 47.07
N PRO A 596 -8.99 26.58 47.86
CA PRO A 596 -9.28 26.78 49.27
C PRO A 596 -10.50 27.70 49.43
N GLY A 597 -11.68 27.08 49.49
CA GLY A 597 -12.97 27.71 49.70
C GLY A 597 -14.05 26.86 49.05
N ASN A 598 -14.95 26.28 49.84
CA ASN A 598 -15.97 25.27 49.47
C ASN A 598 -16.87 25.63 48.25
N TYR A 599 -16.33 25.57 47.05
CA TYR A 599 -17.08 25.63 45.80
C TYR A 599 -16.55 24.54 44.86
N CYS A 600 -17.23 23.40 44.85
CA CYS A 600 -17.10 22.43 43.77
C CYS A 600 -17.81 23.04 42.55
N HIS A 601 -17.08 23.33 41.47
CA HIS A 601 -17.70 23.77 40.23
C HIS A 601 -18.30 22.56 39.49
N TRP A 602 -19.59 22.68 39.15
CA TRP A 602 -20.25 21.78 38.20
C TRP A 602 -20.02 22.37 36.81
N ASP A 603 -18.94 22.00 36.13
CA ASP A 603 -18.92 22.14 34.68
C ASP A 603 -19.75 20.99 34.14
N VAL A 604 -21.02 21.29 33.83
CA VAL A 604 -21.85 20.37 33.06
C VAL A 604 -21.29 20.42 31.65
N LEU A 605 -20.34 19.52 31.35
CA LEU A 605 -19.94 19.25 29.97
C LEU A 605 -21.20 18.78 29.24
N HIS A 606 -21.80 19.65 28.43
CA HIS A 606 -22.60 19.17 27.32
C HIS A 606 -21.62 18.53 26.33
N CYS A 607 -21.85 17.26 26.01
CA CYS A 607 -21.05 16.50 25.06
C CYS A 607 -21.32 17.04 23.65
N ALA A 608 -20.26 17.45 22.93
CA ALA A 608 -20.35 17.59 21.49
C ALA A 608 -20.45 16.20 20.88
N HIS A 609 -21.29 16.05 19.86
CA HIS A 609 -21.21 14.87 19.00
C HIS A 609 -19.78 14.79 18.44
N PRO A 610 -19.15 13.60 18.38
CA PRO A 610 -17.86 13.46 17.72
C PRO A 610 -17.99 13.99 16.29
N ASN A 611 -17.27 15.06 15.97
CA ASN A 611 -17.28 15.67 14.65
C ASN A 611 -15.85 15.61 14.10
N LEU A 612 -15.66 14.88 12.99
CA LEU A 612 -14.38 14.78 12.27
C LEU A 612 -13.78 16.17 11.97
N GLU A 613 -14.65 17.17 11.80
CA GLU A 613 -14.29 18.58 11.52
C GLU A 613 -13.36 19.19 12.58
N GLY A 614 -13.42 18.76 13.84
CA GLY A 614 -12.53 19.27 14.89
C GLY A 614 -11.07 18.85 14.73
N TYR A 615 -10.83 17.66 14.16
CA TYR A 615 -9.49 17.17 13.83
C TYR A 615 -8.93 17.92 12.61
N GLU A 616 -9.75 18.06 11.57
CA GLU A 616 -9.40 18.76 10.32
C GLU A 616 -9.03 20.22 10.58
N VAL A 617 -9.80 20.92 11.41
CA VAL A 617 -9.53 22.31 11.78
C VAL A 617 -8.24 22.45 12.55
N PHE A 618 -7.90 21.49 13.41
CA PHE A 618 -6.63 21.50 14.11
C PHE A 618 -5.46 21.42 13.11
N ASP A 619 -5.53 20.46 12.18
CA ASP A 619 -4.50 20.24 11.18
C ASP A 619 -4.41 21.42 10.19
N TYR A 620 -5.54 21.87 9.62
CA TYR A 620 -5.59 23.01 8.69
C TYR A 620 -5.13 24.32 9.33
N THR A 621 -5.44 24.55 10.61
CA THR A 621 -4.90 25.73 11.32
C THR A 621 -3.38 25.72 11.33
N TRP A 622 -2.79 24.53 11.40
CA TRP A 622 -1.35 24.35 11.37
C TRP A 622 -0.79 24.46 9.96
N ASP A 623 -1.47 23.90 8.96
CA ASP A 623 -1.13 24.10 7.54
C ASP A 623 -1.13 25.58 7.17
N ILE A 624 -2.15 26.33 7.60
CA ILE A 624 -2.22 27.79 7.42
C ILE A 624 -1.01 28.46 8.08
N TYR A 625 -0.74 28.14 9.34
CA TYR A 625 0.39 28.74 10.06
C TYR A 625 1.72 28.46 9.33
N ASN A 626 1.95 27.21 8.92
CA ASN A 626 3.16 26.78 8.24
C ASN A 626 3.28 27.40 6.85
N PHE A 627 2.21 27.44 6.05
CA PHE A 627 2.18 28.12 4.76
C PHE A 627 2.66 29.58 4.88
N TYR A 628 2.12 30.33 5.85
CA TYR A 628 2.54 31.72 6.06
C TYR A 628 3.97 31.85 6.61
N TYR A 629 4.38 30.92 7.47
CA TYR A 629 5.72 30.92 8.06
C TYR A 629 6.80 30.49 7.06
N ASP A 630 6.56 29.49 6.24
CA ASP A 630 7.57 28.94 5.35
C ASP A 630 7.77 29.82 4.12
N LEU A 631 6.69 30.32 3.53
CA LEU A 631 6.76 31.17 2.34
C LEU A 631 7.10 32.62 2.66
N PHE A 632 6.54 33.16 3.75
CA PHE A 632 6.66 34.59 4.06
C PHE A 632 7.43 34.89 5.34
N ARG A 633 7.87 33.86 6.08
CA ARG A 633 8.47 34.03 7.42
C ARG A 633 7.55 34.79 8.37
N ARG A 634 6.24 34.74 8.12
CA ARG A 634 5.21 35.42 8.90
C ARG A 634 4.74 34.51 10.04
N ARG A 635 4.87 34.98 11.27
CA ARG A 635 4.41 34.26 12.47
C ARG A 635 2.96 34.66 12.78
N SER A 636 2.00 33.77 12.51
CA SER A 636 0.55 34.03 12.64
C SER A 636 0.08 35.22 11.80
N TYR A 637 -1.16 35.69 12.03
CA TYR A 637 -1.73 36.79 11.26
C TYR A 637 -1.10 38.16 11.58
N ASP A 638 -0.40 38.31 12.71
CA ASP A 638 0.18 39.59 13.20
C ASP A 638 1.68 39.75 12.97
N GLY A 639 2.32 38.79 12.29
CA GLY A 639 3.74 38.85 11.92
C GLY A 639 4.76 38.69 13.05
N GLY A 640 4.33 38.55 14.32
CA GLY A 640 5.20 38.16 15.44
C GLY A 640 5.47 39.20 16.53
N ASP A 641 5.06 40.47 16.39
CA ASP A 641 5.50 41.52 17.34
C ASP A 641 4.49 41.88 18.45
N HIS A 642 3.23 41.45 18.39
CA HIS A 642 2.15 42.06 19.19
C HIS A 642 1.46 41.17 20.24
N GLY A 643 1.92 39.94 20.50
CA GLY A 643 1.28 39.08 21.51
C GLY A 643 -0.17 38.65 21.20
N LYS A 644 -0.70 38.90 19.99
CA LYS A 644 -2.13 38.69 19.70
C LYS A 644 -2.50 37.25 19.35
N LYS A 645 -3.58 36.73 19.95
CA LYS A 645 -4.00 35.34 19.74
C LYS A 645 -4.91 35.17 18.52
N MET A 646 -4.98 33.95 17.99
CA MET A 646 -5.94 33.51 16.99
C MET A 646 -6.83 32.43 17.60
N TRP A 647 -8.13 32.50 17.35
CA TRP A 647 -9.11 31.57 17.90
C TRP A 647 -9.97 31.00 16.77
N MET A 648 -9.99 29.68 16.60
CA MET A 648 -10.94 29.03 15.68
C MET A 648 -12.16 28.54 16.47
N PHE A 649 -13.36 28.86 16.00
CA PHE A 649 -14.65 28.47 16.58
C PHE A 649 -15.48 27.69 15.56
N LEU A 650 -15.86 26.47 15.90
CA LEU A 650 -16.66 25.59 15.05
C LEU A 650 -18.09 25.43 15.57
N ASP A 651 -18.97 24.93 14.70
CA ASP A 651 -20.38 24.66 14.95
C ASP A 651 -21.16 25.89 15.45
N VAL A 652 -20.74 27.06 15.00
CA VAL A 652 -21.35 28.33 15.40
C VAL A 652 -22.69 28.45 14.71
N GLY A 653 -23.76 28.69 15.48
CA GLY A 653 -25.10 28.88 14.92
C GLY A 653 -25.22 30.18 14.13
N PHE A 654 -25.13 30.12 12.80
CA PHE A 654 -25.44 31.21 11.89
C PHE A 654 -26.89 31.10 11.35
N PRO A 655 -27.53 32.21 10.91
CA PRO A 655 -28.85 32.16 10.26
C PRO A 655 -28.88 31.36 8.94
N SER A 656 -27.72 31.22 8.29
CA SER A 656 -27.41 30.40 7.12
C SER A 656 -25.97 29.88 7.29
N GLU A 657 -25.58 28.81 6.60
CA GLU A 657 -24.18 28.33 6.63
C GLU A 657 -23.23 29.47 6.25
N ASN A 658 -22.18 29.66 7.05
CA ASN A 658 -21.27 30.79 6.89
C ASN A 658 -19.97 30.59 7.70
N ALA A 659 -18.93 31.30 7.27
CA ALA A 659 -17.70 31.54 8.03
C ALA A 659 -17.50 33.05 8.24
N SER A 660 -16.71 33.45 9.23
CA SER A 660 -16.34 34.85 9.40
C SER A 660 -15.16 35.07 10.34
N SER A 661 -14.42 36.14 10.10
CA SER A 661 -13.29 36.57 10.92
C SER A 661 -13.53 37.91 11.61
N ASN A 662 -13.39 37.94 12.93
CA ASN A 662 -13.63 39.13 13.75
C ASN A 662 -12.38 39.58 14.52
N ASP A 663 -12.17 40.90 14.58
CA ASP A 663 -11.19 41.52 15.47
C ASP A 663 -11.76 41.71 16.88
N CYS A 664 -11.13 41.07 17.87
CA CYS A 664 -11.44 41.21 19.28
C CYS A 664 -10.37 41.99 20.05
N GLY A 665 -9.56 42.76 19.33
CA GLY A 665 -8.50 43.63 19.84
C GLY A 665 -7.21 42.87 20.09
N ALA A 666 -7.12 42.16 21.22
CA ALA A 666 -5.93 41.39 21.59
C ALA A 666 -5.87 40.00 20.92
N TYR A 667 -6.90 39.64 20.17
CA TYR A 667 -6.98 38.38 19.45
C TYR A 667 -7.97 38.48 18.29
N ARG A 668 -7.77 37.65 17.26
CA ARG A 668 -8.69 37.40 16.16
C ARG A 668 -9.48 36.13 16.43
N VAL A 669 -10.75 36.14 16.04
CA VAL A 669 -11.63 34.99 16.18
C VAL A 669 -12.23 34.66 14.82
N HIS A 670 -12.05 33.43 14.37
CA HIS A 670 -12.61 32.88 13.16
C HIS A 670 -13.75 31.93 13.56
N TYR A 671 -14.92 32.13 12.99
CA TYR A 671 -16.13 31.37 13.29
C TYR A 671 -16.55 30.62 12.04
N PHE A 672 -16.87 29.34 12.20
CA PHE A 672 -17.34 28.46 11.13
C PHE A 672 -18.64 27.82 11.61
N SER A 673 -19.69 27.86 10.79
CA SER A 673 -20.83 26.95 10.99
C SER A 673 -20.39 25.51 10.71
N THR A 674 -21.20 24.55 11.15
CA THR A 674 -21.00 23.14 10.81
C THR A 674 -20.79 22.96 9.31
N GLY A 675 -19.74 22.23 8.94
CA GLY A 675 -19.39 21.91 7.56
C GLY A 675 -18.78 23.05 6.75
N MET A 676 -18.39 24.17 7.38
CA MET A 676 -17.76 25.31 6.70
C MET A 676 -16.27 25.43 7.00
N ALA A 677 -15.68 24.52 7.77
CA ALA A 677 -14.28 24.59 8.16
C ALA A 677 -13.36 23.81 7.21
N THR A 678 -13.46 24.12 5.91
CA THR A 678 -12.64 23.56 4.84
C THR A 678 -11.33 24.33 4.69
N LEU A 679 -10.33 23.75 4.01
CA LEU A 679 -8.97 24.31 3.97
C LEU A 679 -8.92 25.68 3.30
N ASP A 680 -9.57 25.82 2.16
CA ASP A 680 -9.72 27.05 1.40
C ASP A 680 -10.50 28.14 2.16
N ILE A 681 -11.63 27.81 2.80
CA ILE A 681 -12.44 28.73 3.62
C ILE A 681 -11.65 29.16 4.85
N MET A 682 -10.98 28.24 5.55
CA MET A 682 -10.15 28.59 6.70
C MET A 682 -8.95 29.47 6.29
N GLY A 683 -8.32 29.17 5.16
CA GLY A 683 -7.25 29.98 4.59
C GLY A 683 -7.72 31.38 4.22
N HIS A 684 -8.90 31.50 3.61
CA HIS A 684 -9.58 32.76 3.30
C HIS A 684 -9.87 33.58 4.57
N GLU A 685 -10.48 32.97 5.58
CA GLU A 685 -10.77 33.63 6.85
C GLU A 685 -9.50 34.09 7.58
N PHE A 686 -8.44 33.26 7.55
CA PHE A 686 -7.15 33.66 8.08
C PHE A 686 -6.57 34.86 7.32
N ALA A 687 -6.63 34.85 6.00
CA ALA A 687 -6.12 35.91 5.15
C ALA A 687 -6.81 37.25 5.41
N HIS A 688 -8.11 37.25 5.77
CA HIS A 688 -8.79 38.44 6.28
C HIS A 688 -8.12 39.05 7.50
N SER A 689 -7.60 38.22 8.39
CA SER A 689 -6.87 38.71 9.57
C SER A 689 -5.48 39.22 9.23
N VAL A 690 -4.82 38.64 8.22
CA VAL A 690 -3.51 39.09 7.73
C VAL A 690 -3.64 40.47 7.09
N HIS A 691 -4.51 40.64 6.11
CA HIS A 691 -4.60 41.92 5.40
C HIS A 691 -5.24 43.02 6.24
N ALA A 692 -6.04 42.68 7.26
CA ALA A 692 -6.50 43.66 8.25
C ALA A 692 -5.38 44.18 9.17
N ASP A 693 -4.34 43.38 9.46
CA ASP A 693 -3.19 43.83 10.26
C ASP A 693 -2.11 44.54 9.39
N GLU A 694 -2.21 44.44 8.07
CA GLU A 694 -1.26 45.02 7.11
C GLU A 694 -1.84 46.19 6.29
N ALA A 695 -2.77 45.90 5.39
CA ALA A 695 -3.32 46.84 4.43
C ALA A 695 -4.59 47.56 4.92
N ASP A 696 -5.30 46.96 5.90
CA ASP A 696 -6.53 47.46 6.52
C ASP A 696 -7.55 47.96 5.49
N PHE A 697 -7.92 47.07 4.56
CA PHE A 697 -8.88 47.39 3.52
C PHE A 697 -10.24 47.77 4.13
N VAL A 698 -10.77 48.93 3.75
CA VAL A 698 -12.14 49.29 4.11
C VAL A 698 -13.08 48.34 3.39
N TYR A 699 -13.82 47.55 4.16
CA TYR A 699 -14.66 46.47 3.68
C TYR A 699 -15.98 46.95 3.04
N THR A 700 -15.83 47.73 1.96
CA THR A 700 -16.91 48.33 1.18
C THR A 700 -16.43 48.61 -0.24
N VAL A 701 -17.34 48.57 -1.22
CA VAL A 701 -17.04 48.88 -2.63
C VAL A 701 -15.82 48.09 -3.15
N GLN A 702 -15.03 48.69 -4.05
CA GLN A 702 -13.80 48.12 -4.61
C GLN A 702 -12.75 47.73 -3.57
N SER A 703 -12.62 48.45 -2.45
CA SER A 703 -11.64 48.07 -1.42
C SER A 703 -12.07 46.81 -0.67
N GLY A 704 -13.38 46.60 -0.49
CA GLY A 704 -13.93 45.34 -0.01
C GLY A 704 -13.74 44.21 -1.01
N ALA A 705 -13.94 44.48 -2.31
CA ALA A 705 -13.70 43.52 -3.38
C ALA A 705 -12.26 42.97 -3.38
N VAL A 706 -11.29 43.88 -3.26
CA VAL A 706 -9.86 43.51 -3.18
C VAL A 706 -9.57 42.72 -1.91
N ALA A 707 -10.22 43.05 -0.80
CA ALA A 707 -10.07 42.34 0.46
C ALA A 707 -10.55 40.88 0.39
N GLU A 708 -11.72 40.64 -0.24
CA GLU A 708 -12.24 39.28 -0.51
C GLU A 708 -11.33 38.53 -1.47
N HIS A 709 -10.95 39.16 -2.58
CA HIS A 709 -10.14 38.50 -3.59
C HIS A 709 -8.76 38.07 -3.07
N ILE A 710 -8.10 38.92 -2.26
CA ILE A 710 -6.84 38.54 -1.63
C ILE A 710 -7.06 37.37 -0.67
N ALA A 711 -8.17 37.35 0.06
CA ALA A 711 -8.49 36.25 0.95
C ALA A 711 -8.69 34.94 0.19
N ASP A 712 -9.48 34.96 -0.88
CA ASP A 712 -9.66 33.83 -1.80
C ASP A 712 -8.30 33.35 -2.34
N MET A 713 -7.48 34.23 -2.92
CA MET A 713 -6.17 33.85 -3.44
C MET A 713 -5.33 33.05 -2.44
N PHE A 714 -5.28 33.50 -1.19
CA PHE A 714 -4.51 32.81 -0.16
C PHE A 714 -5.14 31.49 0.29
N GLY A 715 -6.47 31.35 0.25
CA GLY A 715 -7.15 30.08 0.42
C GLY A 715 -6.73 29.06 -0.66
N HIS A 716 -6.79 29.44 -1.93
CA HIS A 716 -6.38 28.57 -3.03
C HIS A 716 -4.87 28.27 -3.01
N PHE A 717 -4.02 29.28 -2.78
CA PHE A 717 -2.57 29.08 -2.69
C PHE A 717 -2.19 28.10 -1.59
N LEU A 718 -2.92 28.14 -0.46
CA LEU A 718 -2.76 27.18 0.60
C LEU A 718 -3.15 25.77 0.14
N GLY A 719 -4.30 25.61 -0.52
CA GLY A 719 -4.73 24.33 -1.07
C GLY A 719 -3.77 23.73 -2.10
N PHE A 720 -3.18 24.56 -2.97
CA PHE A 720 -2.10 24.17 -3.88
C PHE A 720 -0.79 23.82 -3.14
N TRP A 721 -0.43 24.58 -2.10
CA TRP A 721 0.81 24.38 -1.35
C TRP A 721 0.78 23.10 -0.50
N THR A 722 -0.33 22.83 0.19
CA THR A 722 -0.52 21.57 0.93
C THR A 722 -0.74 20.39 -0.02
N GLY A 723 -1.21 20.67 -1.25
CA GLY A 723 -1.68 19.66 -2.18
C GLY A 723 -2.98 18.98 -1.75
N LEU A 724 -3.59 19.41 -0.64
CA LEU A 724 -4.84 18.84 -0.13
C LEU A 724 -6.05 19.34 -0.91
N ASP A 725 -5.96 20.54 -1.49
CA ASP A 725 -7.07 21.23 -2.17
C ASP A 725 -6.60 22.08 -3.38
N PRO A 726 -6.03 21.45 -4.43
CA PRO A 726 -5.36 22.18 -5.51
C PRO A 726 -6.30 22.54 -6.66
N ASP A 727 -7.28 23.40 -6.41
CA ASP A 727 -8.13 23.97 -7.46
C ASP A 727 -8.39 25.47 -7.29
N TRP A 728 -9.25 26.03 -8.15
CA TRP A 728 -9.58 27.46 -8.22
C TRP A 728 -11.02 27.77 -7.82
N LYS A 729 -11.68 26.81 -7.17
CA LYS A 729 -13.01 26.96 -6.60
C LYS A 729 -12.88 27.27 -5.12
N HIS A 730 -13.84 28.02 -4.63
CA HIS A 730 -13.91 28.40 -3.23
C HIS A 730 -15.24 27.96 -2.63
N GLY A 731 -15.16 27.21 -1.53
CA GLY A 731 -16.25 26.73 -0.70
C GLY A 731 -17.00 25.52 -1.26
N GLU A 732 -16.49 24.88 -2.31
CA GLU A 732 -17.02 23.65 -2.92
C GLU A 732 -16.95 22.45 -1.98
N ASP A 733 -15.98 22.42 -1.06
CA ASP A 733 -15.84 21.40 -0.02
C ASP A 733 -16.82 21.58 1.17
N GLY A 734 -17.57 22.69 1.22
CA GLY A 734 -18.43 23.04 2.34
C GLY A 734 -19.82 22.38 2.30
N SER A 735 -20.47 22.19 3.46
CA SER A 735 -21.79 21.54 3.58
C SER A 735 -22.95 22.27 2.88
N GLY A 736 -22.72 23.52 2.45
CA GLY A 736 -23.66 24.36 1.72
C GLY A 736 -23.44 24.45 0.21
N ALA A 737 -22.51 23.69 -0.37
CA ALA A 737 -22.26 23.67 -1.80
C ALA A 737 -23.51 23.16 -2.57
N ASP A 738 -24.00 23.91 -3.55
CA ASP A 738 -25.08 23.47 -4.46
C ASP A 738 -24.60 22.28 -5.31
N SER A 739 -25.50 21.60 -6.04
CA SER A 739 -25.15 20.44 -6.90
C SER A 739 -24.13 20.74 -8.01
N ASP A 740 -23.85 22.03 -8.26
CA ASP A 740 -22.84 22.53 -9.21
C ASP A 740 -21.57 23.10 -8.52
N GLY A 741 -21.50 23.05 -7.17
CA GLY A 741 -20.32 23.40 -6.35
C GLY A 741 -19.98 24.88 -6.25
N CYS A 742 -20.85 25.78 -6.71
CA CYS A 742 -20.46 27.17 -6.94
C CYS A 742 -20.65 28.08 -5.70
N GLY A 743 -19.58 28.25 -4.91
CA GLY A 743 -19.38 29.39 -3.99
C GLY A 743 -18.75 30.57 -4.73
N ARG A 744 -17.49 30.43 -5.15
CA ARG A 744 -16.79 31.30 -6.13
C ARG A 744 -15.86 30.45 -7.02
N ASP A 745 -15.51 30.96 -8.20
CA ASP A 745 -14.59 30.30 -9.14
C ASP A 745 -13.62 31.35 -9.70
N MET A 746 -12.33 31.21 -9.40
CA MET A 746 -11.28 32.13 -9.87
C MET A 746 -10.88 31.88 -11.33
N GLU A 747 -11.09 30.67 -11.86
CA GLU A 747 -10.78 30.33 -13.25
C GLU A 747 -11.89 30.79 -14.20
N ASP A 748 -13.15 30.62 -13.80
CA ASP A 748 -14.33 31.11 -14.52
C ASP A 748 -15.36 31.78 -13.58
N PRO A 749 -15.13 33.05 -13.18
CA PRO A 749 -16.04 33.77 -12.29
C PRO A 749 -17.48 33.84 -12.82
N SER A 750 -17.64 33.85 -14.14
CA SER A 750 -18.94 33.93 -14.80
C SER A 750 -19.81 32.69 -14.55
N ARG A 751 -19.19 31.55 -14.25
CA ARG A 751 -19.87 30.32 -13.79
C ARG A 751 -20.66 30.55 -12.50
N CYS A 752 -20.18 31.46 -11.66
CA CYS A 752 -20.76 31.78 -10.36
C CYS A 752 -21.52 33.12 -10.34
N ASP A 753 -22.01 33.56 -11.49
CA ASP A 753 -22.65 34.87 -11.66
C ASP A 753 -21.76 36.04 -11.20
N GLN A 754 -20.44 35.84 -11.14
CA GLN A 754 -19.45 36.86 -10.79
C GLN A 754 -18.85 37.52 -12.04
N PRO A 755 -18.53 38.83 -11.99
CA PRO A 755 -17.96 39.53 -13.12
C PRO A 755 -16.51 39.12 -13.38
N ASP A 756 -16.19 38.77 -14.63
CA ASP A 756 -14.84 38.42 -15.11
C ASP A 756 -14.10 39.61 -15.75
N THR A 757 -14.80 40.73 -15.99
CA THR A 757 -14.30 41.87 -16.77
C THR A 757 -14.84 43.21 -16.27
N TRP A 758 -14.02 44.26 -16.41
CA TRP A 758 -14.43 45.63 -16.05
C TRP A 758 -15.30 46.28 -17.13
N ASN A 759 -16.62 46.35 -16.94
CA ASN A 759 -17.52 47.01 -17.90
C ASN A 759 -18.49 48.02 -17.23
N LEU A 760 -18.22 49.32 -17.41
CA LEU A 760 -18.84 50.47 -16.71
C LEU A 760 -20.36 50.72 -16.91
N ARG A 761 -21.13 49.79 -17.50
CA ARG A 761 -22.49 50.09 -18.00
C ARG A 761 -23.69 49.70 -17.14
N ASN A 762 -23.55 48.90 -16.07
CA ASN A 762 -24.71 48.44 -15.28
C ASN A 762 -24.49 48.51 -13.76
N PHE A 763 -24.12 49.68 -13.23
CA PHE A 763 -24.06 49.89 -11.78
C PHE A 763 -25.40 50.41 -11.24
N THR A 764 -26.14 49.56 -10.52
CA THR A 764 -27.26 50.00 -9.66
C THR A 764 -27.11 49.32 -8.30
N PRO A 765 -26.82 50.04 -7.20
CA PRO A 765 -26.62 49.43 -5.90
C PRO A 765 -27.96 49.01 -5.27
N PRO A 766 -28.14 47.78 -4.80
CA PRO A 766 -29.29 47.43 -3.99
C PRO A 766 -29.12 47.95 -2.54
N PRO A 767 -30.24 48.19 -1.83
CA PRO A 767 -30.19 48.68 -0.47
C PRO A 767 -29.89 47.52 0.50
N THR A 768 -28.89 47.74 1.37
CA THR A 768 -28.62 46.99 2.62
C THR A 768 -28.14 45.53 2.49
N THR A 769 -26.84 45.33 2.27
CA THR A 769 -25.82 44.74 3.16
C THR A 769 -24.52 44.65 2.36
N GLY A 770 -23.51 45.41 2.77
CA GLY A 770 -22.25 45.56 2.04
C GLY A 770 -21.42 44.27 1.98
N ALA A 771 -20.55 44.21 0.98
CA ALA A 771 -19.62 43.14 0.56
C ALA A 771 -20.10 42.25 -0.61
N MET A 772 -21.20 41.50 -0.48
CA MET A 772 -21.55 40.44 -1.45
C MET A 772 -21.88 40.85 -2.91
N ILE A 773 -22.04 42.14 -3.24
CA ILE A 773 -22.52 42.56 -4.58
C ILE A 773 -21.55 43.53 -5.28
N THR A 774 -20.40 43.77 -4.67
CA THR A 774 -19.29 44.47 -5.33
C THR A 774 -17.99 43.72 -5.08
N GLU A 775 -18.00 42.38 -5.17
CA GLU A 775 -16.80 41.56 -5.45
C GLU A 775 -16.36 41.79 -6.90
N GLU A 776 -16.11 43.05 -7.17
CA GLU A 776 -15.91 43.58 -8.47
C GLU A 776 -14.41 43.82 -8.57
N PHE A 777 -13.76 43.02 -9.42
CA PHE A 777 -12.66 43.43 -10.31
C PHE A 777 -11.25 42.83 -10.16
N THR A 778 -11.03 41.68 -9.53
CA THR A 778 -9.66 41.10 -9.52
C THR A 778 -9.54 39.61 -9.87
N THR A 779 -10.63 38.87 -10.01
CA THR A 779 -10.63 37.41 -10.21
C THR A 779 -9.82 36.92 -11.42
N THR A 780 -9.80 37.67 -12.53
CA THR A 780 -9.09 37.28 -13.76
C THR A 780 -7.70 37.87 -13.97
N ALA A 781 -7.19 38.72 -13.08
CA ALA A 781 -5.91 39.42 -13.34
C ALA A 781 -4.67 38.66 -12.85
N VAL A 782 -4.86 37.61 -12.03
CA VAL A 782 -3.76 36.84 -11.40
C VAL A 782 -3.66 35.40 -11.94
N TYR A 783 -4.75 34.84 -12.48
CA TYR A 783 -4.65 33.72 -13.43
C TYR A 783 -4.03 34.23 -14.74
#